data_AF-A0AAD9Q545-F1
#
_entry.id   AF-A0AAD9Q545-F1
#
_cell.length_a   1.000
_cell.length_b   1.000
_cell.length_c   1.000
_cell.angle_alpha   90.00
_cell.angle_beta   90.00
_cell.angle_gamma   90.00
#
_symmetry.space_group_name_H-M   'P 1'
#
loop_
_entity.id
_entity.type
_entity.pdbx_description
1 polymer ?
#
loop_
_entity_poly.entity_id
_entity_poly.type
_entity_poly.pdbx_seq_one_letter_code
_entity_poly.pdbx_strand_id
1 'polypeptide(L)'
;MTGKSRPPPNSVESTEMSSVFNNPSTITIGDDCNLQDVEKEIESQRRCSSSHLSVGIIVFLGVVCLIIGIVLISLAKNKQPLEELERTNFCTSSEEATRVSFYQFLEKVLEKTFMLNPNMLFFKPRVTSEEIRTQFKPYDPTPSEVKRRTDEAWRLLAEINNTDVDETKLNPRERKALAQVKFYLLHVFGQSYDANYYNADWMLGPNFFCWQPICHLGAEMSNNLQYFEPRNITDLEAISNILQAYNKSIHQYIENVKLGVKSGMVGSVEECRAGLDSIKHMYSHIAVSHAGVLQEGFTVMLQKPSFYKELTQDARDEWQNRTGRTVFDYVKNLLIENVGKPLNNLISYLENEHMSHCVPSNVSSGLFSRPLRYVYIDGKPNTAQPTTRTLGTGEEIIGAQSYSRILSFFTTTDITPDEVYSKGLEMVNHTYPQILELARNITGLDDTAAAIKQFRAKLSSQEMYFNKRPFPANESNAEAYARCNNLDGNYYAGSQNNIQLASDSNSEFAIDRVKLIGVSTNNSSQLNDTRDQAAEGQQQGAEESIPKSNSSRQRDGKEYHSVLRENISDLRAEISGILVMAMSFLEPKTRDMFYFTGEQKTTPSCPVELAPDFNPSSASQSYENRDAQCSSNCQRDSNGDACFTYSRVLASYETGKYNVPFFLENMGPTFSEMSVNAHEARPGHHTQAQGFVEHFTDKCGGVISWINQAAPSLAFSEGWGLYAEMLIAEDTDSYQDQLWQRYGALKWRLWRALRLVLDAGLHSKGMSRREGLSLLAKRPIIKKLSHFYQEKMKAFGPTDTGQILKQGSAPMSFLESHIKQFVECKLEPKIPGCELILEPTKTESNLDHKISVQSYNWPYPKRHYV
;
A
#
# COMPACT_ATOMS: atom_id res chain seq x y z
N MET A 1 -50.17 55.17 7.82
CA MET A 1 -50.71 54.65 9.09
C MET A 1 -49.60 53.80 9.73
N THR A 2 -48.81 54.29 10.70
CA THR A 2 -49.09 54.48 12.15
C THR A 2 -49.18 53.14 12.92
N GLY A 3 -48.31 52.80 13.88
CA GLY A 3 -47.10 53.46 14.44
C GLY A 3 -46.13 52.42 15.07
N LYS A 4 -44.81 52.68 15.22
CA LYS A 4 -44.09 53.27 16.39
C LYS A 4 -44.17 52.40 17.67
N SER A 5 -43.10 52.17 18.45
CA SER A 5 -41.97 53.07 18.84
C SER A 5 -40.54 52.43 18.80
N ARG A 6 -39.54 52.99 19.52
CA ARG A 6 -38.08 52.71 19.42
C ARG A 6 -37.31 52.86 20.79
N PRO A 7 -36.02 52.48 20.92
CA PRO A 7 -35.21 52.32 22.17
C PRO A 7 -34.32 53.58 22.46
N PRO A 8 -33.08 53.61 23.07
CA PRO A 8 -32.17 52.65 23.78
C PRO A 8 -31.76 53.22 25.19
N PRO A 9 -30.52 53.17 25.80
CA PRO A 9 -29.22 52.48 25.56
C PRO A 9 -28.39 51.97 26.82
N ASN A 10 -27.11 51.60 26.60
CA ASN A 10 -25.92 51.62 27.51
C ASN A 10 -25.75 50.60 28.69
N SER A 11 -24.53 50.15 29.10
CA SER A 11 -23.16 50.17 28.52
C SER A 11 -22.06 49.46 29.39
N VAL A 12 -20.88 49.15 28.81
CA VAL A 12 -19.50 49.01 29.41
C VAL A 12 -18.97 47.62 29.94
N GLU A 13 -17.82 47.17 29.36
CA GLU A 13 -16.57 46.47 29.86
C GLU A 13 -16.58 45.34 30.95
N SER A 14 -15.59 44.42 31.10
CA SER A 14 -14.34 44.04 30.36
C SER A 14 -13.82 42.62 30.71
N THR A 15 -12.77 42.16 30.00
CA THR A 15 -11.67 41.23 30.42
C THR A 15 -11.92 39.74 30.79
N GLU A 16 -11.08 38.88 30.19
CA GLU A 16 -10.25 37.76 30.74
C GLU A 16 -10.65 37.07 32.08
N MET A 17 -10.42 35.76 32.32
CA MET A 17 -9.19 35.00 31.99
C MET A 17 -9.38 33.45 32.04
N SER A 18 -8.42 32.73 31.46
CA SER A 18 -8.09 31.29 31.58
C SER A 18 -7.91 30.81 33.04
N SER A 19 -7.86 29.52 33.47
CA SER A 19 -8.01 28.15 32.90
C SER A 19 -7.53 27.13 33.98
N VAL A 20 -7.71 25.80 33.80
CA VAL A 20 -7.10 24.72 34.65
C VAL A 20 -7.77 24.69 36.06
N PHE A 21 -7.86 23.64 36.90
CA PHE A 21 -7.15 22.36 37.13
C PHE A 21 -8.15 21.17 37.14
N ASN A 22 -7.84 19.93 36.74
CA ASN A 22 -6.74 18.99 37.07
C ASN A 22 -6.75 18.40 38.51
N ASN A 23 -6.83 17.07 38.55
CA ASN A 23 -6.53 16.13 39.66
C ASN A 23 -5.12 16.36 40.26
N PRO A 24 -4.75 15.88 41.49
CA PRO A 24 -4.89 14.44 41.85
C PRO A 24 -4.98 13.98 43.35
N SER A 25 -5.44 12.74 43.52
CA SER A 25 -4.97 11.64 44.43
C SER A 25 -4.78 11.77 45.96
N THR A 26 -5.46 10.83 46.68
CA THR A 26 -5.07 10.16 47.98
C THR A 26 -5.05 11.02 49.27
N ILE A 27 -5.35 10.54 50.49
CA ILE A 27 -5.03 9.26 51.21
C ILE A 27 -6.20 8.76 52.14
N THR A 28 -6.14 7.48 52.55
CA THR A 28 -6.96 6.63 53.48
C THR A 28 -7.68 7.28 54.69
N ILE A 29 -8.75 6.70 55.30
CA ILE A 29 -8.84 5.49 56.19
C ILE A 29 -10.32 4.94 56.25
N GLY A 30 -10.53 3.68 56.68
CA GLY A 30 -11.84 3.01 56.87
C GLY A 30 -12.59 3.32 58.20
N ASP A 31 -13.51 2.51 58.75
CA ASP A 31 -14.00 1.16 58.40
C ASP A 31 -15.42 0.88 58.98
N ASP A 32 -15.99 -0.30 58.68
CA ASP A 32 -17.08 -1.05 59.35
C ASP A 32 -18.58 -0.65 59.28
N CYS A 33 -19.34 -1.51 58.58
CA CYS A 33 -20.54 -2.27 58.99
C CYS A 33 -21.47 -1.75 60.13
N ASN A 34 -22.79 -1.64 59.91
CA ASN A 34 -23.79 -2.74 59.93
C ASN A 34 -25.26 -2.30 60.25
N LEU A 35 -26.18 -3.24 59.97
CA LEU A 35 -27.61 -3.43 60.33
C LEU A 35 -28.32 -2.65 61.47
N GLN A 36 -29.64 -2.51 61.23
CA GLN A 36 -30.77 -2.52 62.20
C GLN A 36 -31.11 -1.27 63.03
N ASP A 37 -32.11 -0.54 62.53
CA ASP A 37 -33.23 0.02 63.32
C ASP A 37 -34.55 -0.43 62.64
N VAL A 38 -35.69 -0.60 63.31
CA VAL A 38 -36.03 -1.29 64.58
C VAL A 38 -37.56 -1.47 64.57
N GLU A 39 -38.08 -2.50 65.24
CA GLU A 39 -39.54 -2.77 65.28
C GLU A 39 -40.33 -1.71 66.06
N LYS A 40 -41.62 -1.51 65.71
CA LYS A 40 -42.66 -1.48 66.76
C LYS A 40 -44.11 -1.68 66.32
N GLU A 41 -44.78 -2.51 67.13
CA GLU A 41 -46.19 -2.50 67.54
C GLU A 41 -47.32 -2.71 66.52
N ILE A 42 -47.79 -3.96 66.52
CA ILE A 42 -49.08 -4.43 66.00
C ILE A 42 -50.14 -4.35 67.11
N GLU A 43 -51.25 -3.64 66.87
CA GLU A 43 -52.60 -3.95 67.40
C GLU A 43 -53.65 -3.12 66.63
N SER A 44 -54.89 -3.55 66.36
CA SER A 44 -55.65 -4.73 66.82
C SER A 44 -56.76 -5.15 65.83
N GLN A 45 -57.65 -6.07 66.25
CA GLN A 45 -58.95 -6.46 65.61
C GLN A 45 -58.98 -7.40 64.37
N ARG A 46 -58.51 -8.63 64.59
CA ARG A 46 -59.32 -9.88 64.57
C ARG A 46 -60.43 -10.11 63.49
N ARG A 47 -60.23 -11.26 62.80
CA ARG A 47 -61.17 -12.40 62.53
C ARG A 47 -61.94 -12.50 61.20
N CYS A 48 -62.16 -13.79 60.87
CA CYS A 48 -63.17 -14.39 59.98
C CYS A 48 -62.89 -14.57 58.46
N SER A 49 -62.29 -15.74 58.17
CA SER A 49 -62.87 -16.79 57.30
C SER A 49 -62.54 -16.85 55.80
N SER A 50 -62.21 -18.08 55.37
CA SER A 50 -62.50 -18.71 54.08
C SER A 50 -62.03 -18.06 52.76
N SER A 51 -60.93 -18.58 52.22
CA SER A 51 -60.86 -18.92 50.77
C SER A 51 -59.73 -19.91 50.44
N HIS A 52 -59.90 -21.19 50.80
CA HIS A 52 -58.99 -22.27 50.35
C HIS A 52 -59.00 -22.53 48.83
N LEU A 53 -59.83 -21.81 48.07
CA LEU A 53 -59.97 -21.94 46.62
C LEU A 53 -58.80 -21.30 45.84
N SER A 54 -58.21 -20.22 46.37
CA SER A 54 -57.19 -19.43 45.67
C SER A 54 -55.85 -20.16 45.49
N VAL A 55 -55.44 -20.94 46.49
CA VAL A 55 -54.18 -21.71 46.44
C VAL A 55 -54.27 -22.86 45.42
N GLY A 56 -55.42 -23.53 45.34
CA GLY A 56 -55.65 -24.61 44.37
C GLY A 56 -55.55 -24.11 42.93
N ILE A 57 -56.08 -22.92 42.63
CA ILE A 57 -55.99 -22.30 41.31
C ILE A 57 -54.55 -21.92 40.96
N ILE A 58 -53.78 -21.37 41.90
CA ILE A 58 -52.36 -21.02 41.68
C ILE A 58 -51.51 -22.28 41.42
N VAL A 59 -51.70 -23.35 42.20
CA VAL A 59 -50.99 -24.62 41.99
C VAL A 59 -51.40 -25.28 40.68
N PHE A 60 -52.69 -25.26 40.32
CA PHE A 60 -53.16 -25.80 39.05
C PHE A 60 -52.61 -25.02 37.85
N LEU A 61 -52.63 -23.69 37.89
CA LEU A 61 -51.99 -22.84 36.88
C LEU A 61 -50.48 -23.08 36.80
N GLY A 62 -49.79 -23.25 37.93
CA GLY A 62 -48.36 -23.60 37.97
C GLY A 62 -48.08 -24.94 37.28
N VAL A 63 -48.89 -25.97 37.54
CA VAL A 63 -48.77 -27.29 36.89
C VAL A 63 -49.14 -27.22 35.41
N VAL A 64 -50.17 -26.46 35.02
CA VAL A 64 -50.54 -26.26 33.61
C VAL A 64 -49.43 -25.51 32.87
N CYS A 65 -48.84 -24.46 33.44
CA CYS A 65 -47.69 -23.77 32.86
C CYS A 65 -46.44 -24.66 32.80
N LEU A 66 -46.22 -25.54 33.78
CA LEU A 66 -45.13 -26.53 33.74
C LEU A 66 -45.35 -27.55 32.60
N ILE A 67 -46.57 -28.07 32.45
CA ILE A 67 -46.93 -29.00 31.37
C ILE A 67 -46.83 -28.32 30.00
N ILE A 68 -47.34 -27.09 29.86
CA ILE A 68 -47.18 -26.29 28.63
C ILE A 68 -45.69 -26.04 28.35
N GLY A 69 -44.88 -25.70 29.36
CA GLY A 69 -43.44 -25.55 29.22
C GLY A 69 -42.74 -26.84 28.74
N ILE A 70 -43.06 -27.98 29.36
CA ILE A 70 -42.53 -29.30 28.97
C ILE A 70 -42.99 -29.69 27.56
N VAL A 71 -44.25 -29.42 27.19
CA VAL A 71 -44.79 -29.66 25.85
C VAL A 71 -44.15 -28.74 24.82
N LEU A 72 -43.93 -27.46 25.12
CA LEU A 72 -43.21 -26.53 24.23
C LEU A 72 -41.74 -26.92 24.06
N ILE A 73 -41.06 -27.35 25.13
CA ILE A 73 -39.68 -27.87 25.07
C ILE A 73 -39.62 -29.20 24.29
N SER A 74 -40.65 -30.05 24.41
CA SER A 74 -40.76 -31.30 23.66
C SER A 74 -41.07 -31.06 22.17
N LEU A 75 -41.95 -30.11 21.86
CA LEU A 75 -42.23 -29.65 20.48
C LEU A 75 -41.02 -28.94 19.87
N ALA A 76 -40.23 -28.21 20.66
CA ALA A 76 -38.95 -27.64 20.22
C ALA A 76 -37.88 -28.70 19.97
N LYS A 77 -37.93 -29.87 20.65
CA LYS A 77 -37.08 -31.03 20.37
C LYS A 77 -37.56 -31.92 19.24
N ASN A 78 -38.87 -31.99 18.98
CA ASN A 78 -39.46 -32.78 17.90
C ASN A 78 -39.74 -31.99 16.62
N LYS A 79 -39.53 -30.68 16.61
CA LYS A 79 -39.06 -30.01 15.39
C LYS A 79 -37.63 -30.44 15.11
N GLN A 80 -37.46 -31.44 14.24
CA GLN A 80 -36.39 -31.29 13.25
C GLN A 80 -36.62 -29.95 12.54
N PRO A 81 -35.58 -29.15 12.26
CA PRO A 81 -35.78 -27.92 11.53
C PRO A 81 -36.16 -28.29 10.09
N LEU A 82 -37.43 -28.07 9.71
CA LEU A 82 -37.86 -28.12 8.30
C LEU A 82 -37.40 -26.87 7.52
N GLU A 83 -36.21 -26.38 7.90
CA GLU A 83 -35.42 -25.22 7.46
C GLU A 83 -33.91 -25.60 7.41
N GLU A 84 -33.54 -26.84 7.75
CA GLU A 84 -32.18 -27.40 7.59
C GLU A 84 -31.98 -28.01 6.19
N LEU A 85 -33.01 -27.97 5.34
CA LEU A 85 -32.94 -28.22 3.90
C LEU A 85 -32.85 -26.86 3.16
N GLU A 86 -32.04 -26.80 2.12
CA GLU A 86 -31.88 -25.64 1.20
C GLU A 86 -31.23 -24.37 1.77
N ARG A 87 -30.57 -24.40 2.93
CA ARG A 87 -29.53 -23.38 3.22
C ARG A 87 -28.27 -23.70 2.40
N THR A 88 -28.22 -23.21 1.17
CA THR A 88 -27.07 -23.37 0.25
C THR A 88 -25.79 -22.85 0.89
N ASN A 89 -24.95 -23.77 1.37
CA ASN A 89 -23.70 -23.44 2.03
C ASN A 89 -22.79 -22.63 1.08
N PHE A 90 -22.47 -21.38 1.45
CA PHE A 90 -21.72 -20.41 0.63
C PHE A 90 -20.36 -20.91 0.12
N CYS A 91 -19.79 -21.94 0.76
CA CYS A 91 -18.53 -22.55 0.35
C CYS A 91 -18.66 -23.66 -0.70
N THR A 92 -19.88 -24.10 -1.02
CA THR A 92 -20.17 -25.18 -1.97
C THR A 92 -19.94 -24.71 -3.42
N SER A 93 -19.36 -25.59 -4.24
CA SER A 93 -19.19 -25.37 -5.68
C SER A 93 -20.53 -25.40 -6.42
N SER A 94 -20.72 -24.53 -7.42
CA SER A 94 -21.85 -24.61 -8.34
C SER A 94 -21.78 -25.88 -9.22
N GLU A 95 -22.93 -26.28 -9.78
CA GLU A 95 -22.98 -27.32 -10.81
C GLU A 95 -22.10 -26.96 -12.01
N GLU A 96 -22.01 -25.67 -12.33
CA GLU A 96 -21.21 -25.16 -13.45
C GLU A 96 -19.71 -25.23 -13.18
N ALA A 97 -19.24 -24.77 -12.02
CA ALA A 97 -17.84 -24.93 -11.61
C ALA A 97 -17.44 -26.41 -11.53
N THR A 98 -18.39 -27.28 -11.20
CA THR A 98 -18.22 -28.74 -11.24
C THR A 98 -18.11 -29.24 -12.69
N ARG A 99 -19.04 -28.85 -13.58
CA ARG A 99 -19.08 -29.23 -15.01
C ARG A 99 -17.76 -28.91 -15.72
N VAL A 100 -17.23 -27.71 -15.51
CA VAL A 100 -16.01 -27.23 -16.17
C VAL A 100 -14.72 -27.56 -15.41
N SER A 101 -14.81 -28.31 -14.31
CA SER A 101 -13.67 -28.66 -13.42
C SER A 101 -12.86 -27.44 -12.96
N PHE A 102 -13.56 -26.35 -12.62
CA PHE A 102 -12.95 -25.04 -12.34
C PHE A 102 -11.99 -25.08 -11.15
N TYR A 103 -12.36 -25.78 -10.07
CA TYR A 103 -11.51 -25.92 -8.89
C TYR A 103 -10.21 -26.68 -9.23
N GLN A 104 -10.28 -27.73 -10.05
CA GLN A 104 -9.10 -28.47 -10.53
C GLN A 104 -8.22 -27.60 -11.43
N PHE A 105 -8.80 -26.72 -12.25
CA PHE A 105 -8.03 -25.70 -12.99
C PHE A 105 -7.32 -24.71 -12.05
N LEU A 106 -8.00 -24.22 -11.02
CA LEU A 106 -7.39 -23.32 -10.02
C LEU A 106 -6.24 -24.00 -9.27
N GLU A 107 -6.39 -25.26 -8.81
CA GLU A 107 -5.30 -26.00 -8.15
C GLU A 107 -4.12 -26.26 -9.10
N LYS A 108 -4.40 -26.51 -10.39
CA LYS A 108 -3.38 -26.59 -11.45
C LYS A 108 -2.64 -25.25 -11.62
N VAL A 109 -3.31 -24.11 -11.53
CA VAL A 109 -2.67 -22.78 -11.57
C VAL A 109 -1.84 -22.54 -10.31
N LEU A 110 -2.30 -22.95 -9.13
CA LEU A 110 -1.53 -22.89 -7.87
C LEU A 110 -0.22 -23.67 -7.99
N GLU A 111 -0.28 -24.96 -8.32
CA GLU A 111 0.93 -25.79 -8.42
C GLU A 111 1.88 -25.30 -9.53
N LYS A 112 1.33 -24.84 -10.68
CA LYS A 112 2.15 -24.21 -11.73
C LYS A 112 2.83 -22.93 -11.27
N THR A 113 2.15 -22.09 -10.47
CA THR A 113 2.72 -20.84 -9.93
C THR A 113 4.01 -21.11 -9.17
N PHE A 114 4.00 -22.04 -8.22
CA PHE A 114 5.16 -22.31 -7.36
C PHE A 114 6.21 -23.21 -8.03
N MET A 115 5.82 -24.08 -8.97
CA MET A 115 6.75 -24.82 -9.84
C MET A 115 7.56 -23.90 -10.78
N LEU A 116 6.99 -22.74 -11.14
CA LEU A 116 7.63 -21.72 -12.01
C LEU A 116 8.34 -20.61 -11.21
N ASN A 117 7.91 -20.37 -9.97
CA ASN A 117 8.47 -19.40 -9.05
C ASN A 117 8.87 -20.10 -7.73
N PRO A 118 9.86 -21.04 -7.76
CA PRO A 118 10.28 -21.80 -6.57
C PRO A 118 10.89 -20.91 -5.48
N ASN A 119 11.21 -19.67 -5.81
CA ASN A 119 11.68 -18.65 -4.89
C ASN A 119 10.57 -18.15 -3.95
N MET A 120 9.32 -18.22 -4.41
CA MET A 120 8.11 -17.86 -3.67
C MET A 120 7.50 -19.04 -2.90
N LEU A 121 8.15 -20.21 -2.84
CA LEU A 121 7.61 -21.44 -2.23
C LEU A 121 7.15 -21.27 -0.76
N PHE A 122 7.82 -20.40 0.00
CA PHE A 122 7.36 -19.97 1.34
C PHE A 122 5.89 -19.54 1.40
N PHE A 123 5.38 -18.92 0.33
CA PHE A 123 4.00 -18.48 0.19
C PHE A 123 3.08 -19.55 -0.43
N LYS A 124 3.49 -20.82 -0.58
CA LYS A 124 2.60 -21.87 -1.10
C LYS A 124 1.61 -22.29 0.01
N PRO A 125 0.28 -22.33 -0.25
CA PRO A 125 -0.69 -22.78 0.74
C PRO A 125 -0.33 -24.17 1.30
N ARG A 126 -0.23 -24.26 2.64
CA ARG A 126 0.14 -25.50 3.37
C ARG A 126 1.51 -26.07 3.00
N VAL A 127 2.45 -25.24 2.52
CA VAL A 127 3.83 -25.67 2.25
C VAL A 127 4.48 -26.28 3.48
N THR A 128 5.20 -27.39 3.30
CA THR A 128 5.93 -28.02 4.41
C THR A 128 7.39 -27.55 4.48
N SER A 129 7.99 -27.61 5.68
CA SER A 129 9.43 -27.36 5.86
C SER A 129 10.30 -28.22 4.94
N GLU A 130 9.90 -29.46 4.67
CA GLU A 130 10.64 -30.38 3.80
C GLU A 130 10.45 -30.04 2.31
N GLU A 131 9.26 -29.58 1.90
CA GLU A 131 8.99 -29.05 0.57
C GLU A 131 9.84 -27.80 0.28
N ILE A 132 9.95 -26.87 1.24
CA ILE A 132 10.91 -25.74 1.14
C ILE A 132 12.35 -26.27 1.03
N ARG A 133 12.77 -27.18 1.92
CA ARG A 133 14.15 -27.71 1.94
C ARG A 133 14.56 -28.46 0.66
N THR A 134 13.60 -29.05 -0.05
CA THR A 134 13.86 -29.87 -1.26
C THR A 134 13.60 -29.14 -2.57
N GLN A 135 12.70 -28.15 -2.61
CA GLN A 135 12.27 -27.49 -3.84
C GLN A 135 12.65 -26.01 -3.96
N PHE A 136 12.97 -25.31 -2.85
CA PHE A 136 13.34 -23.89 -2.89
C PHE A 136 14.58 -23.66 -3.77
N LYS A 137 14.49 -22.63 -4.63
CA LYS A 137 15.60 -22.10 -5.42
C LYS A 137 15.43 -20.58 -5.50
N PRO A 138 16.52 -19.79 -5.44
CA PRO A 138 16.45 -18.35 -5.66
C PRO A 138 15.81 -17.97 -7.00
N TYR A 139 15.31 -16.74 -7.11
CA TYR A 139 14.75 -16.26 -8.38
C TYR A 139 15.77 -16.39 -9.52
N ASP A 140 15.40 -17.08 -10.60
CA ASP A 140 16.21 -17.23 -11.82
C ASP A 140 15.76 -16.16 -12.84
N PRO A 141 16.60 -15.15 -13.16
CA PRO A 141 16.27 -14.09 -14.10
C PRO A 141 16.75 -14.40 -15.53
N THR A 142 17.13 -15.63 -15.89
CA THR A 142 17.58 -15.93 -17.26
C THR A 142 16.47 -15.61 -18.27
N PRO A 143 16.79 -15.02 -19.45
CA PRO A 143 15.79 -14.66 -20.45
C PRO A 143 14.89 -15.84 -20.87
N SER A 144 15.46 -17.05 -20.94
CA SER A 144 14.75 -18.30 -21.20
C SER A 144 13.71 -18.65 -20.14
N GLU A 145 14.00 -18.38 -18.86
CA GLU A 145 13.12 -18.70 -17.75
C GLU A 145 12.02 -17.65 -17.59
N VAL A 146 12.33 -16.35 -17.75
CA VAL A 146 11.33 -15.27 -17.84
C VAL A 146 10.34 -15.56 -18.99
N LYS A 147 10.84 -16.02 -20.14
CA LYS A 147 10.00 -16.49 -21.25
C LYS A 147 9.16 -17.71 -20.87
N ARG A 148 9.74 -18.73 -20.22
CA ARG A 148 9.01 -19.94 -19.76
C ARG A 148 7.86 -19.61 -18.81
N ARG A 149 8.06 -18.67 -17.87
CA ARG A 149 7.00 -18.17 -16.98
C ARG A 149 5.89 -17.49 -17.78
N THR A 150 6.26 -16.58 -18.68
CA THR A 150 5.32 -15.82 -19.52
C THR A 150 4.47 -16.75 -20.42
N ASP A 151 5.14 -17.66 -21.15
CA ASP A 151 4.49 -18.58 -22.08
C ASP A 151 3.52 -19.54 -21.37
N GLU A 152 3.89 -20.11 -20.22
CA GLU A 152 3.02 -21.04 -19.48
C GLU A 152 1.85 -20.32 -18.78
N ALA A 153 2.05 -19.08 -18.30
CA ALA A 153 0.96 -18.24 -17.78
C ALA A 153 -0.08 -17.95 -18.88
N TRP A 154 0.36 -17.51 -20.05
CA TRP A 154 -0.51 -17.23 -21.18
C TRP A 154 -1.13 -18.48 -21.80
N ARG A 155 -0.45 -19.64 -21.74
CA ARG A 155 -1.03 -20.94 -22.12
C ARG A 155 -2.16 -21.34 -21.17
N LEU A 156 -2.02 -21.09 -19.87
CA LEU A 156 -3.09 -21.30 -18.87
C LEU A 156 -4.24 -20.29 -19.05
N LEU A 157 -3.94 -19.03 -19.40
CA LEU A 157 -4.97 -18.03 -19.72
C LEU A 157 -5.78 -18.44 -20.96
N ALA A 158 -5.11 -18.89 -22.02
CA ALA A 158 -5.75 -19.44 -23.21
C ALA A 158 -6.55 -20.71 -22.89
N GLU A 159 -6.11 -21.53 -21.92
CA GLU A 159 -6.85 -22.70 -21.47
C GLU A 159 -8.21 -22.29 -20.84
N ILE A 160 -8.23 -21.38 -19.86
CA ILE A 160 -9.48 -20.95 -19.21
C ILE A 160 -10.37 -20.08 -20.12
N ASN A 161 -9.80 -19.29 -21.02
CA ASN A 161 -10.57 -18.48 -21.97
C ASN A 161 -11.20 -19.30 -23.12
N ASN A 162 -10.69 -20.50 -23.41
CA ASN A 162 -11.29 -21.43 -24.36
C ASN A 162 -12.22 -22.45 -23.70
N THR A 163 -12.31 -22.48 -22.36
CA THR A 163 -13.32 -23.25 -21.66
C THR A 163 -14.67 -22.56 -21.78
N ASP A 164 -15.66 -23.30 -22.26
CA ASP A 164 -17.08 -22.90 -22.27
C ASP A 164 -17.60 -22.82 -20.83
N VAL A 165 -17.46 -21.65 -20.19
CA VAL A 165 -17.95 -21.37 -18.83
C VAL A 165 -19.17 -20.45 -18.90
N ASP A 166 -20.30 -20.93 -18.40
CA ASP A 166 -21.49 -20.11 -18.21
C ASP A 166 -21.37 -19.30 -16.91
N GLU A 167 -20.77 -18.10 -17.02
CA GLU A 167 -20.57 -17.22 -15.88
C GLU A 167 -21.89 -16.87 -15.15
N THR A 168 -23.07 -17.05 -15.76
CA THR A 168 -24.36 -16.83 -15.07
C THR A 168 -24.72 -17.92 -14.07
N LYS A 169 -24.22 -19.15 -14.26
CA LYS A 169 -24.45 -20.30 -13.36
C LYS A 169 -23.40 -20.46 -12.25
N LEU A 170 -22.26 -19.79 -12.37
CA LEU A 170 -21.27 -19.70 -11.29
C LEU A 170 -21.82 -18.89 -10.11
N ASN A 171 -21.50 -19.28 -8.88
CA ASN A 171 -21.85 -18.48 -7.70
C ASN A 171 -20.97 -17.20 -7.62
N PRO A 172 -21.33 -16.17 -6.81
CA PRO A 172 -20.57 -14.91 -6.77
C PRO A 172 -19.09 -15.07 -6.40
N ARG A 173 -18.77 -16.03 -5.52
CA ARG A 173 -17.40 -16.35 -5.06
C ARG A 173 -16.57 -16.98 -6.17
N GLU A 174 -17.18 -17.81 -7.01
CA GLU A 174 -16.57 -18.41 -8.21
C GLU A 174 -16.40 -17.40 -9.33
N ARG A 175 -17.41 -16.54 -9.59
CA ARG A 175 -17.29 -15.42 -10.57
C ARG A 175 -16.10 -14.51 -10.24
N LYS A 176 -15.91 -14.17 -8.95
CA LYS A 176 -14.73 -13.42 -8.50
C LYS A 176 -13.44 -14.18 -8.80
N ALA A 177 -13.37 -15.46 -8.44
CA ALA A 177 -12.18 -16.29 -8.67
C ALA A 177 -11.84 -16.44 -10.16
N LEU A 178 -12.85 -16.48 -11.05
CA LEU A 178 -12.65 -16.56 -12.50
C LEU A 178 -12.05 -15.28 -13.06
N ALA A 179 -12.56 -14.12 -12.66
CA ALA A 179 -11.96 -12.84 -13.02
C ALA A 179 -10.53 -12.70 -12.45
N GLN A 180 -10.31 -13.13 -11.20
CA GLN A 180 -9.00 -13.09 -10.56
C GLN A 180 -7.98 -14.00 -11.26
N VAL A 181 -8.34 -15.24 -11.61
CA VAL A 181 -7.38 -16.14 -12.30
C VAL A 181 -7.08 -15.67 -13.73
N LYS A 182 -8.07 -15.11 -14.44
CA LYS A 182 -7.86 -14.48 -15.75
C LYS A 182 -6.87 -13.30 -15.65
N PHE A 183 -7.04 -12.42 -14.66
CA PHE A 183 -6.11 -11.30 -14.39
C PHE A 183 -4.71 -11.78 -13.97
N TYR A 184 -4.62 -12.74 -13.05
CA TYR A 184 -3.38 -13.29 -12.52
C TYR A 184 -2.50 -13.93 -13.60
N LEU A 185 -3.12 -14.66 -14.53
CA LEU A 185 -2.44 -15.34 -15.64
C LEU A 185 -2.08 -14.39 -16.80
N LEU A 186 -2.89 -13.35 -17.05
CA LEU A 186 -2.54 -12.28 -18.00
C LEU A 186 -1.23 -11.60 -17.60
N HIS A 187 -1.07 -11.33 -16.31
CA HIS A 187 0.08 -10.66 -15.72
C HIS A 187 1.07 -11.63 -15.08
N VAL A 188 1.36 -12.74 -15.77
CA VAL A 188 2.47 -13.68 -15.47
C VAL A 188 2.58 -14.05 -13.98
N PHE A 189 1.48 -14.57 -13.43
CA PHE A 189 1.34 -14.90 -12.01
C PHE A 189 1.41 -13.69 -11.06
N GLY A 190 0.71 -12.60 -11.44
CA GLY A 190 0.47 -11.42 -10.61
C GLY A 190 1.63 -10.39 -10.56
N GLN A 191 2.59 -10.47 -11.48
CA GLN A 191 3.76 -9.59 -11.53
C GLN A 191 3.63 -8.54 -12.65
N SER A 192 3.69 -7.26 -12.26
CA SER A 192 3.44 -6.11 -13.14
C SER A 192 4.66 -5.64 -13.94
N TYR A 193 5.86 -5.86 -13.40
CA TYR A 193 7.15 -5.49 -13.99
C TYR A 193 8.10 -6.68 -13.99
N ASP A 194 9.05 -6.68 -14.94
CA ASP A 194 10.18 -7.61 -15.07
C ASP A 194 9.84 -9.11 -15.25
N ALA A 195 8.57 -9.52 -15.10
CA ALA A 195 8.15 -10.91 -15.26
C ALA A 195 7.69 -11.26 -16.69
N ASN A 196 7.24 -10.28 -17.47
CA ASN A 196 6.73 -10.50 -18.82
C ASN A 196 7.86 -10.34 -19.85
N TYR A 197 8.27 -11.47 -20.45
CA TYR A 197 9.34 -11.51 -21.45
C TYR A 197 9.13 -10.52 -22.60
N TYR A 198 7.89 -10.41 -23.09
CA TYR A 198 7.52 -9.60 -24.25
C TYR A 198 7.35 -8.10 -23.95
N ASN A 199 7.45 -7.69 -22.69
CA ASN A 199 7.50 -6.27 -22.33
C ASN A 199 8.91 -5.69 -22.42
N ALA A 200 9.96 -6.52 -22.36
CA ALA A 200 11.38 -6.14 -22.44
C ALA A 200 11.86 -5.18 -21.31
N ASP A 201 11.01 -4.92 -20.32
CA ASP A 201 11.27 -4.08 -19.15
C ASP A 201 12.24 -4.74 -18.15
N TRP A 202 12.26 -6.08 -18.12
CA TRP A 202 13.25 -6.91 -17.39
C TRP A 202 14.73 -6.68 -17.74
N MET A 203 15.00 -5.81 -18.71
CA MET A 203 16.34 -5.36 -19.11
C MET A 203 16.68 -3.93 -18.66
N LEU A 204 15.73 -3.17 -18.10
CA LEU A 204 15.91 -1.77 -17.71
C LEU A 204 16.72 -1.58 -16.42
N GLY A 205 16.84 -2.62 -15.58
CA GLY A 205 17.44 -2.53 -14.26
C GLY A 205 16.45 -2.11 -13.16
N PRO A 206 16.92 -1.85 -11.94
CA PRO A 206 16.05 -1.45 -10.83
C PRO A 206 15.39 -0.10 -11.15
N ASN A 207 14.13 0.06 -10.78
CA ASN A 207 13.41 1.32 -10.91
C ASN A 207 13.33 2.06 -9.56
N PHE A 208 12.78 3.28 -9.59
CA PHE A 208 12.55 4.14 -8.42
C PHE A 208 11.86 3.43 -7.23
N PHE A 209 10.96 2.48 -7.47
CA PHE A 209 10.26 1.74 -6.41
C PHE A 209 10.98 0.46 -5.96
N CYS A 210 12.01 0.01 -6.70
CA CYS A 210 12.66 -1.29 -6.51
C CYS A 210 11.65 -2.46 -6.46
N TRP A 211 10.72 -2.49 -7.43
CA TRP A 211 9.70 -3.54 -7.59
C TRP A 211 10.22 -4.78 -8.36
N GLN A 212 11.47 -4.74 -8.77
CA GLN A 212 12.19 -5.82 -9.45
C GLN A 212 12.48 -6.98 -8.48
N PRO A 213 12.47 -8.26 -8.94
CA PRO A 213 12.86 -9.41 -8.11
C PRO A 213 14.24 -9.26 -7.45
N ILE A 214 15.19 -8.56 -8.09
CA ILE A 214 16.53 -8.28 -7.54
C ILE A 214 16.49 -7.51 -6.21
N CYS A 215 15.45 -6.72 -5.96
CA CYS A 215 15.25 -5.91 -4.76
C CYS A 215 14.60 -6.69 -3.61
N HIS A 216 14.02 -7.86 -3.89
CA HIS A 216 13.29 -8.66 -2.91
C HIS A 216 14.10 -9.85 -2.38
N LEU A 217 15.35 -10.06 -2.85
CA LEU A 217 16.21 -11.16 -2.43
C LEU A 217 16.43 -11.22 -0.91
N GLY A 218 16.43 -10.08 -0.21
CA GLY A 218 16.57 -10.06 1.26
C GLY A 218 15.35 -10.62 1.99
N ALA A 219 14.14 -10.33 1.48
CA ALA A 219 12.90 -10.92 2.00
C ALA A 219 12.83 -12.41 1.64
N GLU A 220 13.17 -12.77 0.39
CA GLU A 220 13.26 -14.15 -0.10
C GLU A 220 14.20 -15.02 0.75
N MET A 221 15.41 -14.51 1.05
CA MET A 221 16.38 -15.14 1.96
C MET A 221 15.80 -15.30 3.37
N SER A 222 15.25 -14.23 3.94
CA SER A 222 14.69 -14.25 5.31
C SER A 222 13.58 -15.30 5.47
N ASN A 223 12.69 -15.33 4.48
CA ASN A 223 11.50 -16.16 4.47
C ASN A 223 11.85 -17.64 4.31
N ASN A 224 12.70 -17.98 3.33
CA ASN A 224 13.00 -19.38 3.01
C ASN A 224 14.15 -19.96 3.84
N LEU A 225 15.24 -19.23 4.10
CA LEU A 225 16.44 -19.80 4.73
C LEU A 225 16.26 -20.19 6.20
N GLN A 226 15.23 -19.66 6.89
CA GLN A 226 14.92 -20.08 8.26
C GLN A 226 14.53 -21.57 8.37
N TYR A 227 14.11 -22.20 7.27
CA TYR A 227 13.77 -23.62 7.21
C TYR A 227 14.98 -24.53 7.01
N PHE A 228 16.17 -23.96 6.78
CA PHE A 228 17.42 -24.68 6.50
C PHE A 228 18.34 -24.80 7.74
N GLU A 229 17.81 -24.79 8.96
CA GLU A 229 18.60 -25.12 10.17
C GLU A 229 19.35 -26.46 9.94
N PRO A 230 20.70 -26.47 10.02
CA PRO A 230 21.49 -27.64 9.64
C PRO A 230 21.59 -28.66 10.77
N ARG A 231 21.23 -29.90 10.46
CA ARG A 231 21.28 -31.06 11.36
C ARG A 231 22.54 -31.89 11.13
N ASN A 232 23.12 -31.79 9.94
CA ASN A 232 24.29 -32.54 9.48
C ASN A 232 25.09 -31.73 8.42
N ILE A 233 26.17 -32.32 7.90
CA ILE A 233 27.03 -31.69 6.89
C ILE A 233 26.31 -31.49 5.55
N THR A 234 25.45 -32.41 5.11
CA THR A 234 24.68 -32.27 3.86
C THR A 234 23.73 -31.06 3.91
N ASP A 235 23.14 -30.75 5.07
CA ASP A 235 22.35 -29.53 5.24
C ASP A 235 23.22 -28.24 5.12
N LEU A 236 24.49 -28.26 5.55
CA LEU A 236 25.43 -27.14 5.34
C LEU A 236 25.82 -26.99 3.86
N GLU A 237 25.99 -28.10 3.15
CA GLU A 237 26.22 -28.12 1.70
C GLU A 237 25.00 -27.57 0.95
N ALA A 238 23.77 -27.86 1.40
CA ALA A 238 22.54 -27.27 0.84
C ALA A 238 22.51 -25.73 0.98
N ILE A 239 22.86 -25.19 2.17
CA ILE A 239 23.00 -23.73 2.36
C ILE A 239 24.04 -23.15 1.40
N SER A 240 25.19 -23.82 1.24
CA SER A 240 26.25 -23.39 0.31
C SER A 240 25.76 -23.34 -1.14
N ASN A 241 25.06 -24.39 -1.59
CA ASN A 241 24.50 -24.47 -2.93
C ASN A 241 23.43 -23.40 -3.20
N ILE A 242 22.60 -23.06 -2.20
CA ILE A 242 21.59 -22.00 -2.31
C ILE A 242 22.25 -20.62 -2.39
N LEU A 243 23.24 -20.34 -1.56
CA LEU A 243 23.99 -19.07 -1.63
C LEU A 243 24.70 -18.94 -3.00
N GLN A 244 25.33 -20.01 -3.50
CA GLN A 244 25.89 -20.05 -4.85
C GLN A 244 24.84 -19.90 -5.97
N ALA A 245 23.56 -20.21 -5.72
CA ALA A 245 22.49 -19.94 -6.67
C ALA A 245 22.10 -18.44 -6.67
N TYR A 246 21.99 -17.78 -5.51
CA TYR A 246 21.83 -16.32 -5.44
C TYR A 246 22.96 -15.59 -6.20
N ASN A 247 24.20 -16.03 -6.03
CA ASN A 247 25.37 -15.51 -6.74
C ASN A 247 25.18 -15.52 -8.27
N LYS A 248 24.70 -16.65 -8.82
CA LYS A 248 24.40 -16.80 -10.26
C LYS A 248 23.24 -15.90 -10.69
N SER A 249 22.16 -15.83 -9.91
CA SER A 249 21.01 -14.97 -10.20
C SER A 249 21.39 -13.49 -10.28
N ILE A 250 22.20 -13.00 -9.33
CA ILE A 250 22.65 -11.61 -9.31
C ILE A 250 23.56 -11.30 -10.52
N HIS A 251 24.46 -12.20 -10.88
CA HIS A 251 25.28 -12.04 -12.09
C HIS A 251 24.45 -12.07 -13.39
N GLN A 252 23.46 -12.96 -13.49
CA GLN A 252 22.56 -12.98 -14.65
C GLN A 252 21.72 -11.70 -14.74
N TYR A 253 21.32 -11.11 -13.62
CA TYR A 253 20.65 -9.81 -13.61
C TYR A 253 21.54 -8.68 -14.16
N ILE A 254 22.84 -8.65 -13.81
CA ILE A 254 23.82 -7.73 -14.41
C ILE A 254 23.87 -7.92 -15.95
N GLU A 255 23.90 -9.16 -16.43
CA GLU A 255 23.91 -9.43 -17.88
C GLU A 255 22.59 -9.07 -18.58
N ASN A 256 21.44 -9.14 -17.90
CA ASN A 256 20.17 -8.62 -18.43
C ASN A 256 20.21 -7.10 -18.62
N VAL A 257 20.77 -6.35 -17.66
CA VAL A 257 20.92 -4.89 -17.78
C VAL A 257 21.91 -4.52 -18.90
N LYS A 258 22.99 -5.30 -19.07
CA LYS A 258 23.88 -5.17 -20.25
C LYS A 258 23.19 -5.53 -21.57
N LEU A 259 22.24 -6.46 -21.55
CA LEU A 259 21.40 -6.77 -22.71
C LEU A 259 20.42 -5.61 -23.01
N GLY A 260 19.94 -4.89 -22.00
CA GLY A 260 19.16 -3.67 -22.16
C GLY A 260 19.90 -2.60 -22.96
N VAL A 261 21.16 -2.33 -22.59
CA VAL A 261 22.06 -1.42 -23.35
C VAL A 261 22.18 -1.84 -24.81
N LYS A 262 22.46 -3.13 -25.08
CA LYS A 262 22.57 -3.68 -26.46
C LYS A 262 21.25 -3.62 -27.23
N SER A 263 20.12 -3.73 -26.54
CA SER A 263 18.78 -3.76 -27.15
C SER A 263 18.15 -2.38 -27.30
N GLY A 264 18.71 -1.35 -26.67
CA GLY A 264 18.15 0.01 -26.61
C GLY A 264 17.12 0.22 -25.49
N MET A 265 16.95 -0.75 -24.60
CA MET A 265 16.14 -0.62 -23.39
C MET A 265 17.01 0.01 -22.28
N VAL A 266 17.09 1.34 -22.27
CA VAL A 266 17.83 2.11 -21.26
C VAL A 266 17.01 3.30 -20.77
N GLY A 267 17.11 3.56 -19.46
CA GLY A 267 16.44 4.68 -18.79
C GLY A 267 16.99 6.06 -19.13
N SER A 268 16.29 7.08 -18.67
CA SER A 268 16.88 8.42 -18.52
C SER A 268 17.94 8.43 -17.42
N VAL A 269 18.86 9.41 -17.41
CA VAL A 269 19.84 9.58 -16.31
C VAL A 269 19.15 9.71 -14.96
N GLU A 270 18.01 10.42 -14.90
CA GLU A 270 17.24 10.58 -13.67
C GLU A 270 16.59 9.26 -13.19
N GLU A 271 16.20 8.38 -14.11
CA GLU A 271 15.61 7.07 -13.84
C GLU A 271 16.67 6.03 -13.45
N CYS A 272 17.81 6.00 -14.14
CA CYS A 272 18.96 5.17 -13.75
C CYS A 272 19.48 5.56 -12.37
N ARG A 273 19.54 6.85 -12.06
CA ARG A 273 19.93 7.34 -10.72
C ARG A 273 18.90 6.92 -9.68
N ALA A 274 17.61 7.11 -9.94
CA ALA A 274 16.55 6.64 -9.03
C ALA A 274 16.60 5.11 -8.78
N GLY A 275 16.92 4.31 -9.80
CA GLY A 275 17.13 2.88 -9.67
C GLY A 275 18.34 2.52 -8.80
N LEU A 276 19.48 3.18 -9.03
CA LEU A 276 20.71 3.03 -8.25
C LEU A 276 20.49 3.44 -6.78
N ASP A 277 19.83 4.57 -6.55
CA ASP A 277 19.51 5.12 -5.25
C ASP A 277 18.62 4.16 -4.44
N SER A 278 17.59 3.58 -5.07
CA SER A 278 16.66 2.63 -4.43
C SER A 278 17.29 1.25 -4.17
N ILE A 279 18.13 0.71 -5.05
CA ILE A 279 18.85 -0.55 -4.77
C ILE A 279 19.96 -0.35 -3.72
N LYS A 280 20.60 0.84 -3.68
CA LYS A 280 21.51 1.20 -2.59
C LYS A 280 20.79 1.31 -1.24
N HIS A 281 19.56 1.85 -1.20
CA HIS A 281 18.78 1.86 0.04
C HIS A 281 18.40 0.44 0.49
N MET A 282 17.97 -0.42 -0.43
CA MET A 282 17.55 -1.80 -0.13
C MET A 282 18.69 -2.68 0.44
N TYR A 283 19.93 -2.34 0.13
CA TYR A 283 21.14 -3.08 0.51
C TYR A 283 22.20 -2.12 1.08
N SER A 284 21.82 -1.29 2.05
CA SER A 284 22.57 -0.12 2.51
C SER A 284 23.95 -0.45 3.09
N HIS A 285 24.10 -1.56 3.81
CA HIS A 285 25.40 -1.97 4.34
C HIS A 285 26.27 -2.58 3.24
N ILE A 286 25.68 -3.34 2.32
CA ILE A 286 26.36 -3.88 1.13
C ILE A 286 26.83 -2.77 0.18
N ALA A 287 26.07 -1.68 0.06
CA ALA A 287 26.41 -0.51 -0.75
C ALA A 287 27.69 0.17 -0.23
N VAL A 288 27.92 0.20 1.08
CA VAL A 288 29.15 0.71 1.70
C VAL A 288 30.32 -0.27 1.55
N SER A 289 30.07 -1.59 1.69
CA SER A 289 31.08 -2.61 1.41
C SER A 289 30.47 -4.00 1.22
N HIS A 290 31.08 -4.86 0.41
CA HIS A 290 30.67 -6.26 0.27
C HIS A 290 30.65 -7.06 1.60
N ALA A 291 31.37 -6.62 2.64
CA ALA A 291 31.34 -7.22 3.97
C ALA A 291 30.11 -6.80 4.81
N GLY A 292 29.45 -5.69 4.43
CA GLY A 292 28.23 -5.18 5.05
C GLY A 292 27.04 -6.13 4.95
N VAL A 293 27.10 -7.17 4.09
CA VAL A 293 26.14 -8.29 4.08
C VAL A 293 25.96 -8.96 5.45
N LEU A 294 26.96 -8.87 6.33
CA LEU A 294 26.89 -9.39 7.71
C LEU A 294 26.18 -8.43 8.69
N GLN A 295 25.81 -7.23 8.26
CA GLN A 295 25.04 -6.25 9.04
C GLN A 295 23.58 -6.18 8.56
N GLU A 296 23.32 -6.55 7.29
CA GLU A 296 21.99 -6.63 6.71
C GLU A 296 21.03 -7.51 7.52
N GLY A 297 19.86 -6.97 7.89
CA GLY A 297 18.90 -7.63 8.77
C GLY A 297 18.45 -9.03 8.32
N PHE A 298 18.44 -9.28 7.00
CA PHE A 298 18.06 -10.58 6.43
C PHE A 298 19.11 -11.69 6.63
N THR A 299 20.37 -11.38 6.93
CA THR A 299 21.40 -12.40 7.20
C THR A 299 21.63 -12.66 8.69
N VAL A 300 21.16 -11.77 9.58
CA VAL A 300 21.33 -11.85 11.04
C VAL A 300 20.87 -13.20 11.61
N MET A 301 19.85 -13.82 11.02
CA MET A 301 19.35 -15.14 11.41
C MET A 301 20.43 -16.24 11.22
N LEU A 302 21.10 -16.28 10.07
CA LEU A 302 22.18 -17.22 9.73
C LEU A 302 23.45 -16.99 10.57
N GLN A 303 23.53 -15.85 11.27
CA GLN A 303 24.65 -15.49 12.13
C GLN A 303 24.37 -15.73 13.63
N LYS A 304 23.23 -16.32 13.99
CA LYS A 304 22.94 -16.69 15.39
C LYS A 304 23.39 -18.13 15.68
N PRO A 305 24.09 -18.39 16.81
CA PRO A 305 24.43 -19.76 17.23
C PRO A 305 23.21 -20.68 17.33
N SER A 306 22.04 -20.14 17.66
CA SER A 306 20.76 -20.88 17.73
C SER A 306 20.33 -21.51 16.40
N PHE A 307 20.78 -21.01 15.25
CA PHE A 307 20.49 -21.61 13.94
C PHE A 307 21.22 -22.96 13.77
N TYR A 308 22.41 -23.11 14.39
CA TYR A 308 23.26 -24.30 14.30
C TYR A 308 23.08 -25.28 15.47
N LYS A 309 22.02 -25.10 16.28
CA LYS A 309 21.77 -25.87 17.52
C LYS A 309 21.60 -27.37 17.30
N GLU A 310 20.99 -27.77 16.17
CA GLU A 310 20.69 -29.17 15.83
C GLU A 310 21.91 -29.92 15.24
N LEU A 311 22.98 -29.20 14.89
CA LEU A 311 24.20 -29.82 14.38
C LEU A 311 24.94 -30.52 15.54
N THR A 312 25.37 -31.75 15.35
CA THR A 312 26.13 -32.49 16.39
C THR A 312 27.53 -31.88 16.59
N GLN A 313 28.16 -32.18 17.74
CA GLN A 313 29.55 -31.77 17.95
C GLN A 313 30.49 -32.50 17.00
N ASP A 314 30.29 -33.80 16.81
CA ASP A 314 31.03 -34.63 15.87
C ASP A 314 31.02 -34.03 14.45
N ALA A 315 29.86 -33.54 13.97
CA ALA A 315 29.74 -32.90 12.67
C ALA A 315 30.44 -31.52 12.59
N ARG A 316 30.50 -30.77 13.70
CA ARG A 316 31.30 -29.53 13.79
C ARG A 316 32.80 -29.82 13.76
N ASP A 317 33.25 -30.83 14.51
CA ASP A 317 34.65 -31.20 14.60
C ASP A 317 35.13 -31.86 13.31
N GLU A 318 34.31 -32.71 12.68
CA GLU A 318 34.52 -33.23 11.34
C GLU A 318 34.64 -32.10 10.31
N TRP A 319 33.75 -31.10 10.33
CA TRP A 319 33.82 -29.95 9.44
C TRP A 319 35.08 -29.11 9.65
N GLN A 320 35.44 -28.85 10.92
CA GLN A 320 36.64 -28.12 11.31
C GLN A 320 37.92 -28.84 10.86
N ASN A 321 37.97 -30.17 11.01
CA ASN A 321 39.09 -31.01 10.57
C ASN A 321 39.19 -31.11 9.04
N ARG A 322 38.05 -31.15 8.32
CA ARG A 322 38.01 -31.18 6.85
C ARG A 322 38.39 -29.84 6.19
N THR A 323 38.00 -28.71 6.78
CA THR A 323 38.06 -27.39 6.12
C THR A 323 39.03 -26.38 6.76
N GLY A 324 39.50 -26.65 7.97
CA GLY A 324 40.30 -25.71 8.77
C GLY A 324 39.52 -24.49 9.28
N ARG A 325 38.19 -24.43 9.08
CA ARG A 325 37.33 -23.30 9.48
C ARG A 325 36.16 -23.78 10.31
N THR A 326 35.68 -22.93 11.23
CA THR A 326 34.43 -23.22 11.93
C THR A 326 33.26 -23.16 10.95
N VAL A 327 32.17 -23.87 11.24
CA VAL A 327 30.92 -23.80 10.46
C VAL A 327 30.40 -22.35 10.38
N PHE A 328 30.56 -21.59 11.46
CA PHE A 328 30.15 -20.20 11.56
C PHE A 328 30.97 -19.27 10.64
N ASP A 329 32.30 -19.41 10.65
CA ASP A 329 33.17 -18.65 9.76
C ASP A 329 32.95 -19.06 8.30
N TYR A 330 32.69 -20.35 8.03
CA TYR A 330 32.36 -20.82 6.70
C TYR A 330 31.10 -20.15 6.14
N VAL A 331 29.98 -20.14 6.89
CA VAL A 331 28.73 -19.50 6.41
C VAL A 331 28.89 -17.97 6.31
N LYS A 332 29.64 -17.31 7.21
CA LYS A 332 29.99 -15.89 7.07
C LYS A 332 30.76 -15.61 5.77
N ASN A 333 31.76 -16.43 5.44
CA ASN A 333 32.49 -16.32 4.18
C ASN A 333 31.55 -16.57 2.98
N LEU A 334 30.67 -17.58 3.03
CA LEU A 334 29.70 -17.84 1.96
C LEU A 334 28.79 -16.63 1.70
N LEU A 335 28.28 -15.97 2.75
CA LEU A 335 27.46 -14.75 2.62
C LEU A 335 28.23 -13.61 1.95
N ILE A 336 29.49 -13.39 2.34
CA ILE A 336 30.36 -12.37 1.70
C ILE A 336 30.62 -12.70 0.23
N GLU A 337 31.04 -13.93 -0.08
CA GLU A 337 31.44 -14.32 -1.44
C GLU A 337 30.25 -14.44 -2.42
N ASN A 338 29.06 -14.80 -1.94
CA ASN A 338 27.93 -15.18 -2.80
C ASN A 338 26.71 -14.24 -2.76
N VAL A 339 26.63 -13.33 -1.79
CA VAL A 339 25.56 -12.32 -1.71
C VAL A 339 26.15 -10.92 -1.60
N GLY A 340 27.09 -10.71 -0.67
CA GLY A 340 27.73 -9.42 -0.44
C GLY A 340 28.53 -8.91 -1.64
N LYS A 341 29.46 -9.70 -2.17
CA LYS A 341 30.24 -9.33 -3.36
C LYS A 341 29.36 -9.19 -4.62
N PRO A 342 28.46 -10.13 -4.97
CA PRO A 342 27.65 -9.98 -6.19
C PRO A 342 26.70 -8.77 -6.16
N LEU A 343 26.07 -8.45 -5.02
CA LEU A 343 25.24 -7.23 -4.90
C LEU A 343 26.09 -5.95 -4.90
N ASN A 344 27.24 -5.93 -4.22
CA ASN A 344 28.18 -4.80 -4.28
C ASN A 344 28.75 -4.59 -5.70
N ASN A 345 28.99 -5.67 -6.46
CA ASN A 345 29.36 -5.63 -7.88
C ASN A 345 28.21 -5.10 -8.75
N LEU A 346 26.96 -5.50 -8.52
CA LEU A 346 25.79 -4.97 -9.22
C LEU A 346 25.64 -3.46 -9.00
N ILE A 347 25.74 -3.00 -7.74
CA ILE A 347 25.71 -1.58 -7.39
C ILE A 347 26.87 -0.84 -8.08
N SER A 348 28.07 -1.41 -8.05
CA SER A 348 29.26 -0.83 -8.70
C SER A 348 29.12 -0.74 -10.22
N TYR A 349 28.55 -1.76 -10.87
CA TYR A 349 28.25 -1.75 -12.31
C TYR A 349 27.19 -0.70 -12.65
N LEU A 350 26.10 -0.61 -11.88
CA LEU A 350 25.04 0.37 -12.09
C LEU A 350 25.56 1.82 -11.95
N GLU A 351 26.46 2.06 -11.00
CA GLU A 351 27.05 3.37 -10.72
C GLU A 351 28.14 3.79 -11.71
N ASN A 352 29.09 2.89 -12.02
CA ASN A 352 30.33 3.26 -12.72
C ASN A 352 30.31 2.91 -14.22
N GLU A 353 29.50 1.93 -14.65
CA GLU A 353 29.40 1.50 -16.05
C GLU A 353 28.06 1.88 -16.66
N HIS A 354 26.95 1.37 -16.11
CA HIS A 354 25.61 1.54 -16.70
C HIS A 354 25.17 3.01 -16.77
N MET A 355 25.53 3.82 -15.76
CA MET A 355 25.23 5.25 -15.73
C MET A 355 25.75 6.00 -16.98
N SER A 356 26.86 5.57 -17.58
CA SER A 356 27.39 6.16 -18.82
C SER A 356 26.50 5.91 -20.04
N HIS A 357 25.71 4.83 -20.03
CA HIS A 357 24.78 4.48 -21.11
C HIS A 357 23.41 5.17 -20.96
N CYS A 358 23.09 5.68 -19.78
CA CYS A 358 21.82 6.36 -19.50
C CYS A 358 21.73 7.71 -20.21
N VAL A 359 20.54 8.03 -20.71
CA VAL A 359 20.38 9.13 -21.70
C VAL A 359 19.70 10.36 -21.12
N PRO A 360 19.92 11.56 -21.69
CA PRO A 360 19.20 12.77 -21.27
C PRO A 360 17.67 12.59 -21.34
N SER A 361 16.93 13.19 -20.42
CA SER A 361 15.45 13.15 -20.34
C SER A 361 14.69 13.73 -21.57
N ASN A 362 15.40 14.23 -22.58
CA ASN A 362 14.85 14.61 -23.89
C ASN A 362 15.14 13.58 -25.01
N VAL A 363 15.77 12.46 -24.67
CA VAL A 363 16.04 11.31 -25.54
C VAL A 363 15.19 10.12 -25.10
N SER A 364 15.10 9.87 -23.79
CA SER A 364 14.21 8.88 -23.18
C SER A 364 13.36 9.57 -22.12
N SER A 365 12.04 9.56 -22.27
CA SER A 365 11.08 10.16 -21.32
C SER A 365 10.00 9.17 -20.85
N GLY A 366 9.91 8.00 -21.47
CA GLY A 366 9.02 6.90 -21.11
C GLY A 366 9.27 5.69 -22.01
N LEU A 367 8.36 4.72 -22.00
CA LEU A 367 8.49 3.52 -22.84
C LEU A 367 8.32 3.79 -24.34
N PHE A 368 7.59 4.84 -24.76
CA PHE A 368 7.43 5.19 -26.18
C PHE A 368 8.79 5.43 -26.88
N SER A 369 9.71 6.10 -26.18
CA SER A 369 11.07 6.37 -26.67
C SER A 369 11.99 5.15 -26.73
N ARG A 370 11.47 3.93 -26.44
CA ARG A 370 12.26 2.70 -26.35
C ARG A 370 11.74 1.61 -27.31
N PRO A 371 12.63 0.82 -27.91
CA PRO A 371 14.09 0.84 -27.74
C PRO A 371 14.78 2.00 -28.49
N LEU A 372 15.81 2.56 -27.87
CA LEU A 372 16.73 3.54 -28.47
C LEU A 372 17.39 2.94 -29.73
N ARG A 373 17.74 3.78 -30.71
CA ARG A 373 18.30 3.37 -32.02
C ARG A 373 19.80 3.03 -32.02
N TYR A 374 20.54 3.56 -31.06
CA TYR A 374 21.99 3.39 -30.91
C TYR A 374 22.31 3.21 -29.43
N VAL A 375 23.43 2.56 -29.13
CA VAL A 375 24.03 2.59 -27.79
C VAL A 375 24.45 4.02 -27.49
N TYR A 376 24.24 4.49 -26.26
CA TYR A 376 24.70 5.81 -25.81
C TYR A 376 25.93 5.67 -24.92
N ILE A 377 26.79 6.69 -24.92
CA ILE A 377 27.93 6.86 -24.00
C ILE A 377 27.99 8.34 -23.64
N ASP A 378 28.03 8.66 -22.34
CA ASP A 378 28.04 10.02 -21.77
C ASP A 378 26.96 10.93 -22.38
N GLY A 379 25.75 10.38 -22.49
CA GLY A 379 24.58 11.05 -23.06
C GLY A 379 24.60 11.29 -24.57
N LYS A 380 25.60 10.78 -25.30
CA LYS A 380 25.74 10.92 -26.77
C LYS A 380 25.51 9.59 -27.50
N PRO A 381 24.84 9.56 -28.66
CA PRO A 381 24.63 8.33 -29.43
C PRO A 381 25.91 7.87 -30.12
N ASN A 382 26.34 6.65 -29.84
CA ASN A 382 27.42 5.98 -30.56
C ASN A 382 26.86 5.37 -31.87
N THR A 383 26.92 6.15 -32.95
CA THR A 383 26.37 5.76 -34.26
C THR A 383 27.06 4.53 -34.90
N ALA A 384 28.26 4.15 -34.42
CA ALA A 384 28.93 2.91 -34.81
C ALA A 384 28.39 1.66 -34.09
N GLN A 385 27.54 1.82 -33.07
CA GLN A 385 26.91 0.75 -32.30
C GLN A 385 25.38 0.88 -32.36
N PRO A 386 24.73 0.46 -33.47
CA PRO A 386 23.28 0.31 -33.52
C PRO A 386 22.81 -0.75 -32.53
N THR A 387 21.63 -0.55 -31.96
CA THR A 387 20.97 -1.50 -31.06
C THR A 387 20.24 -2.59 -31.84
N THR A 388 20.04 -3.76 -31.23
CA THR A 388 19.27 -4.85 -31.85
C THR A 388 17.80 -4.48 -32.03
N ARG A 389 17.21 -3.84 -31.00
CA ARG A 389 15.77 -3.52 -30.90
C ARG A 389 14.86 -4.76 -30.93
N THR A 390 15.43 -5.94 -30.69
CA THR A 390 14.73 -7.23 -30.64
C THR A 390 15.04 -7.98 -29.35
N LEU A 391 14.11 -8.85 -28.94
CA LEU A 391 14.33 -9.86 -27.90
C LEU A 391 15.32 -10.94 -28.38
N GLY A 392 15.77 -11.78 -27.43
CA GLY A 392 16.74 -12.85 -27.71
C GLY A 392 16.23 -13.93 -28.68
N THR A 393 14.91 -14.08 -28.82
CA THR A 393 14.24 -14.96 -29.79
C THR A 393 13.87 -14.27 -31.10
N GLY A 394 14.19 -12.97 -31.27
CA GLY A 394 14.09 -12.23 -32.52
C GLY A 394 12.84 -11.34 -32.69
N GLU A 395 11.91 -11.34 -31.73
CA GLU A 395 10.72 -10.48 -31.76
C GLU A 395 11.09 -9.00 -31.59
N GLU A 396 10.46 -8.10 -32.34
CA GLU A 396 10.69 -6.65 -32.23
C GLU A 396 10.16 -6.09 -30.90
N ILE A 397 10.95 -5.24 -30.24
CA ILE A 397 10.56 -4.55 -29.01
C ILE A 397 9.86 -3.24 -29.39
N ILE A 398 8.60 -3.08 -28.98
CA ILE A 398 7.81 -1.87 -29.22
C ILE A 398 7.35 -1.35 -27.85
N GLY A 399 8.05 -0.38 -27.27
CA GLY A 399 7.82 0.05 -25.89
C GLY A 399 6.43 0.62 -25.60
N ALA A 400 5.77 1.24 -26.59
CA ALA A 400 4.36 1.64 -26.49
C ALA A 400 3.40 0.44 -26.36
N GLN A 401 3.74 -0.72 -26.97
CA GLN A 401 2.99 -1.96 -26.79
C GLN A 401 3.29 -2.59 -25.43
N SER A 402 4.54 -2.56 -24.96
CA SER A 402 4.90 -2.97 -23.59
C SER A 402 4.09 -2.19 -22.54
N TYR A 403 4.04 -0.86 -22.67
CA TYR A 403 3.19 -0.02 -21.81
C TYR A 403 1.72 -0.42 -21.88
N SER A 404 1.17 -0.67 -23.07
CA SER A 404 -0.23 -1.10 -23.21
C SER A 404 -0.53 -2.45 -22.54
N ARG A 405 0.45 -3.33 -22.32
CA ARG A 405 0.29 -4.55 -21.52
C ARG A 405 0.41 -4.29 -20.02
N ILE A 406 1.34 -3.42 -19.61
CA ILE A 406 1.52 -3.00 -18.21
C ILE A 406 0.28 -2.24 -17.71
N LEU A 407 -0.32 -1.39 -18.55
CA LEU A 407 -1.48 -0.56 -18.22
C LEU A 407 -2.69 -1.37 -17.72
N SER A 408 -2.96 -2.55 -18.31
CA SER A 408 -4.08 -3.39 -17.88
C SER A 408 -3.85 -4.12 -16.56
N PHE A 409 -2.64 -4.08 -15.98
CA PHE A 409 -2.42 -4.44 -14.58
C PHE A 409 -3.02 -3.37 -13.66
N PHE A 410 -2.68 -2.11 -13.92
CA PHE A 410 -3.03 -0.98 -13.05
C PHE A 410 -4.47 -0.50 -13.22
N THR A 411 -5.10 -0.71 -14.38
CA THR A 411 -6.52 -0.39 -14.61
C THR A 411 -7.45 -1.59 -14.40
N THR A 412 -6.95 -2.83 -14.51
CA THR A 412 -7.73 -4.08 -14.53
C THR A 412 -8.84 -4.10 -15.60
N THR A 413 -8.65 -3.36 -16.69
CA THR A 413 -9.57 -3.24 -17.84
C THR A 413 -8.78 -3.18 -19.16
N ASP A 414 -9.48 -3.41 -20.28
CA ASP A 414 -8.92 -3.30 -21.63
C ASP A 414 -8.79 -1.85 -22.15
N ILE A 415 -8.84 -0.84 -21.26
CA ILE A 415 -8.77 0.57 -21.64
C ILE A 415 -7.43 0.90 -22.29
N THR A 416 -7.48 1.52 -23.47
CA THR A 416 -6.27 1.86 -24.22
C THR A 416 -5.55 3.08 -23.64
N PRO A 417 -4.23 3.21 -23.86
CA PRO A 417 -3.49 4.44 -23.56
C PRO A 417 -4.13 5.72 -24.12
N ASP A 418 -4.73 5.63 -25.30
CA ASP A 418 -5.39 6.74 -25.97
C ASP A 418 -6.68 7.19 -25.26
N GLU A 419 -7.44 6.25 -24.72
CA GLU A 419 -8.62 6.53 -23.90
C GLU A 419 -8.26 7.08 -22.52
N VAL A 420 -7.21 6.54 -21.87
CA VAL A 420 -6.66 7.07 -20.61
C VAL A 420 -6.22 8.53 -20.80
N TYR A 421 -5.44 8.81 -21.84
CA TYR A 421 -4.99 10.16 -22.18
C TYR A 421 -6.18 11.11 -22.44
N SER A 422 -7.20 10.63 -23.16
CA SER A 422 -8.39 11.41 -23.50
C SER A 422 -9.27 11.72 -22.29
N LYS A 423 -9.48 10.75 -21.39
CA LYS A 423 -10.17 10.93 -20.10
C LYS A 423 -9.41 11.89 -19.18
N GLY A 424 -8.08 11.79 -19.14
CA GLY A 424 -7.24 12.75 -18.42
C GLY A 424 -7.47 14.19 -18.90
N LEU A 425 -7.49 14.42 -20.22
CA LEU A 425 -7.77 15.74 -20.80
C LEU A 425 -9.19 16.22 -20.52
N GLU A 426 -10.20 15.35 -20.60
CA GLU A 426 -11.58 15.63 -20.17
C GLU A 426 -11.62 16.13 -18.72
N MET A 427 -11.03 15.37 -17.79
CA MET A 427 -11.04 15.68 -16.35
C MET A 427 -10.29 16.98 -16.05
N VAL A 428 -9.14 17.23 -16.69
CA VAL A 428 -8.41 18.52 -16.60
C VAL A 428 -9.29 19.68 -17.08
N ASN A 429 -9.94 19.54 -18.24
CA ASN A 429 -10.80 20.56 -18.83
C ASN A 429 -12.07 20.83 -17.99
N HIS A 430 -12.53 19.86 -17.19
CA HIS A 430 -13.68 19.99 -16.30
C HIS A 430 -13.32 20.58 -14.92
N THR A 431 -12.22 20.14 -14.32
CA THR A 431 -11.82 20.54 -12.96
C THR A 431 -11.07 21.87 -12.91
N TYR A 432 -10.23 22.19 -13.89
CA TYR A 432 -9.44 23.44 -13.86
C TYR A 432 -10.29 24.73 -13.85
N PRO A 433 -11.38 24.86 -14.63
CA PRO A 433 -12.23 26.06 -14.57
C PRO A 433 -12.86 26.31 -13.19
N GLN A 434 -13.19 25.23 -12.44
CA GLN A 434 -13.74 25.33 -11.09
C GLN A 434 -12.71 25.91 -10.09
N ILE A 435 -11.43 25.58 -10.27
CA ILE A 435 -10.33 26.17 -9.49
C ILE A 435 -10.16 27.65 -9.80
N LEU A 436 -10.33 28.07 -11.06
CA LEU A 436 -10.29 29.50 -11.43
C LEU A 436 -11.44 30.29 -10.82
N GLU A 437 -12.65 29.73 -10.84
CA GLU A 437 -13.82 30.34 -10.21
C GLU A 437 -13.66 30.43 -8.69
N LEU A 438 -13.21 29.35 -8.06
CA LEU A 438 -12.93 29.31 -6.62
C LEU A 438 -11.84 30.31 -6.21
N ALA A 439 -10.80 30.49 -7.03
CA ALA A 439 -9.76 31.50 -6.80
C ALA A 439 -10.32 32.94 -6.86
N ARG A 440 -11.24 33.25 -7.78
CA ARG A 440 -11.97 34.54 -7.78
C ARG A 440 -12.83 34.70 -6.53
N ASN A 441 -13.62 33.69 -6.18
CA ASN A 441 -14.51 33.72 -5.02
C ASN A 441 -13.75 33.90 -3.69
N ILE A 442 -12.56 33.30 -3.56
CA ILE A 442 -11.68 33.43 -2.39
C ILE A 442 -10.96 34.78 -2.32
N THR A 443 -10.68 35.42 -3.46
CA THR A 443 -9.96 36.71 -3.51
C THR A 443 -10.86 37.93 -3.60
N GLY A 444 -12.12 37.76 -4.01
CA GLY A 444 -13.05 38.86 -4.29
C GLY A 444 -12.71 39.63 -5.57
N LEU A 445 -11.94 39.04 -6.49
CA LEU A 445 -11.45 39.70 -7.71
C LEU A 445 -12.09 39.11 -8.97
N ASP A 446 -12.71 39.97 -9.78
CA ASP A 446 -13.27 39.59 -11.08
C ASP A 446 -12.19 39.27 -12.12
N ASP A 447 -11.09 40.04 -12.15
CA ASP A 447 -9.97 39.73 -13.04
C ASP A 447 -9.30 38.42 -12.61
N THR A 448 -9.32 37.47 -13.54
CA THR A 448 -8.82 36.11 -13.29
C THR A 448 -7.30 36.08 -13.19
N ALA A 449 -6.56 37.00 -13.82
CA ALA A 449 -5.10 37.06 -13.69
C ALA A 449 -4.67 37.58 -12.30
N ALA A 450 -5.30 38.65 -11.82
CA ALA A 450 -5.11 39.17 -10.47
C ALA A 450 -5.57 38.18 -9.38
N ALA A 451 -6.73 37.54 -9.57
CA ALA A 451 -7.22 36.48 -8.70
C ALA A 451 -6.21 35.32 -8.57
N ILE A 452 -5.73 34.77 -9.70
CA ILE A 452 -4.67 33.74 -9.69
C ILE A 452 -3.43 34.24 -8.95
N LYS A 453 -2.97 35.48 -9.21
CA LYS A 453 -1.76 36.02 -8.57
C LYS A 453 -1.90 36.12 -7.04
N GLN A 454 -3.00 36.66 -6.53
CA GLN A 454 -3.25 36.79 -5.09
C GLN A 454 -3.50 35.43 -4.43
N PHE A 455 -4.27 34.55 -5.09
CA PHE A 455 -4.54 33.20 -4.63
C PHE A 455 -3.24 32.38 -4.48
N ARG A 456 -2.35 32.43 -5.48
CA ARG A 456 -1.02 31.79 -5.42
C ARG A 456 -0.13 32.36 -4.32
N ALA A 457 -0.13 33.68 -4.11
CA ALA A 457 0.60 34.30 -3.01
C ALA A 457 0.10 33.80 -1.64
N LYS A 458 -1.23 33.66 -1.47
CA LYS A 458 -1.84 33.10 -0.25
C LYS A 458 -1.50 31.62 -0.07
N LEU A 459 -1.57 30.79 -1.13
CA LEU A 459 -1.13 29.38 -1.11
C LEU A 459 0.34 29.19 -0.69
N SER A 460 1.17 30.22 -0.88
CA SER A 460 2.60 30.22 -0.53
C SER A 460 2.87 30.74 0.90
N SER A 461 1.85 31.18 1.63
CA SER A 461 2.00 31.76 2.97
C SER A 461 2.00 30.70 4.07
N GLN A 462 2.72 30.94 5.15
CA GLN A 462 2.83 30.02 6.30
C GLN A 462 1.47 29.68 6.93
N GLU A 463 0.49 30.58 6.83
CA GLU A 463 -0.89 30.41 7.29
C GLU A 463 -1.62 29.23 6.60
N MET A 464 -1.08 28.73 5.49
CA MET A 464 -1.60 27.56 4.77
C MET A 464 -0.88 26.25 5.12
N TYR A 465 -0.01 26.23 6.13
CA TYR A 465 0.71 25.06 6.65
C TYR A 465 0.54 24.95 8.18
N PHE A 466 0.82 23.79 8.76
CA PHE A 466 0.58 23.56 10.19
C PHE A 466 1.71 24.08 11.09
N ASN A 467 2.95 23.87 10.69
CA ASN A 467 4.12 24.38 11.38
C ASN A 467 4.17 25.92 11.27
N LYS A 468 4.28 26.61 12.42
CA LYS A 468 4.27 28.09 12.49
C LYS A 468 5.43 28.80 11.79
N ARG A 469 6.48 28.05 11.43
CA ARG A 469 7.67 28.48 10.70
C ARG A 469 8.25 27.26 9.95
N PRO A 470 8.91 27.44 8.79
CA PRO A 470 9.63 26.36 8.12
C PRO A 470 10.60 25.63 9.05
N PHE A 471 10.73 24.31 8.88
CA PHE A 471 11.77 23.53 9.55
C PHE A 471 13.17 23.90 9.01
N PRO A 472 14.23 23.81 9.82
CA PRO A 472 15.59 24.00 9.35
C PRO A 472 15.95 23.05 8.19
N ALA A 473 16.70 23.53 7.21
CA ALA A 473 17.06 22.73 6.03
C ALA A 473 17.80 21.44 6.43
N ASN A 474 18.72 21.51 7.40
CA ASN A 474 19.47 20.40 7.99
C ASN A 474 18.62 19.35 8.73
N GLU A 475 17.31 19.59 8.89
CA GLU A 475 16.32 18.67 9.48
C GLU A 475 15.26 18.20 8.48
N SER A 476 15.14 18.86 7.32
CA SER A 476 14.03 18.66 6.37
C SER A 476 14.44 18.31 4.93
N ASN A 477 15.72 18.46 4.57
CA ASN A 477 16.21 18.23 3.20
C ASN A 477 16.87 16.85 3.00
N ALA A 478 17.42 16.62 1.80
CA ALA A 478 18.14 15.39 1.46
C ALA A 478 19.41 15.14 2.30
N GLU A 479 20.05 16.18 2.84
CA GLU A 479 21.17 16.04 3.78
C GLU A 479 20.69 15.54 5.15
N ALA A 480 19.54 16.02 5.63
CA ALA A 480 18.91 15.53 6.85
C ALA A 480 18.63 14.03 6.76
N TYR A 481 17.94 13.63 5.69
CA TYR A 481 17.69 12.22 5.40
C TYR A 481 18.99 11.40 5.24
N ALA A 482 20.01 11.93 4.56
CA ALA A 482 21.30 11.27 4.46
C ALA A 482 22.01 11.12 5.83
N ARG A 483 21.83 12.07 6.77
CA ARG A 483 22.34 11.97 8.14
C ARG A 483 21.56 10.93 8.96
N CYS A 484 20.24 10.83 8.79
CA CYS A 484 19.41 9.79 9.41
C CYS A 484 19.81 8.36 8.99
N ASN A 485 20.30 8.18 7.76
CA ASN A 485 20.67 6.86 7.24
C ASN A 485 22.13 6.43 7.49
N ASN A 486 23.05 7.35 7.80
CA ASN A 486 24.51 7.08 7.75
C ASN A 486 25.21 6.81 9.10
N LEU A 487 24.49 6.73 10.23
CA LEU A 487 25.09 6.43 11.54
C LEU A 487 24.28 5.41 12.34
N ASP A 488 24.98 4.43 12.92
CA ASP A 488 24.49 3.45 13.92
C ASP A 488 23.06 2.92 13.66
N GLY A 489 22.81 2.50 12.41
CA GLY A 489 21.50 2.14 11.85
C GLY A 489 20.82 0.93 12.49
N ASN A 490 20.35 1.09 13.73
CA ASN A 490 19.87 0.00 14.59
C ASN A 490 18.51 0.32 15.25
N TYR A 491 17.71 1.20 14.62
CA TYR A 491 16.38 1.60 15.11
C TYR A 491 15.23 1.38 14.12
N TYR A 492 15.48 1.35 12.81
CA TYR A 492 14.43 1.18 11.78
C TYR A 492 14.81 0.20 10.65
N ALA A 493 15.40 -0.94 10.99
CA ALA A 493 15.46 -2.11 10.10
C ALA A 493 14.05 -2.73 9.93
N GLY A 494 13.13 -2.00 9.30
CA GLY A 494 11.71 -2.35 9.24
C GLY A 494 10.84 -1.51 8.29
N SER A 495 11.26 -0.30 7.91
CA SER A 495 10.56 0.55 6.92
C SER A 495 11.15 0.36 5.52
N GLN A 496 10.78 -0.73 4.83
CA GLN A 496 10.98 -0.81 3.38
C GLN A 496 10.06 0.21 2.68
N ASN A 497 10.58 1.40 2.37
CA ASN A 497 10.00 2.32 1.36
C ASN A 497 10.84 3.58 1.05
N ASN A 498 12.09 3.76 1.50
CA ASN A 498 12.75 5.07 1.45
C ASN A 498 13.65 5.28 0.22
N ILE A 499 13.27 6.10 -0.76
CA ILE A 499 14.14 6.41 -1.92
C ILE A 499 15.22 7.42 -1.52
N GLN A 500 16.50 7.04 -1.65
CA GLN A 500 17.63 7.91 -1.34
C GLN A 500 18.07 8.77 -2.53
N LEU A 501 17.32 9.82 -2.87
CA LEU A 501 17.76 10.84 -3.82
C LEU A 501 19.11 11.45 -3.38
N ALA A 502 20.20 10.97 -3.99
CA ALA A 502 21.55 11.36 -3.60
C ALA A 502 21.88 12.81 -4.00
N SER A 503 22.80 13.42 -3.26
CA SER A 503 23.27 14.78 -3.47
C SER A 503 23.78 15.01 -4.90
N ASP A 504 23.00 15.76 -5.69
CA ASP A 504 23.42 17.07 -6.22
C ASP A 504 22.31 17.67 -7.10
N SER A 505 22.03 18.97 -6.93
CA SER A 505 21.05 19.81 -7.67
C SER A 505 19.58 19.37 -7.71
N ASN A 506 19.23 18.12 -7.41
CA ASN A 506 17.87 17.58 -7.57
C ASN A 506 16.99 17.58 -6.30
N SER A 507 17.51 17.94 -5.13
CA SER A 507 16.75 17.93 -3.87
C SER A 507 15.65 18.98 -3.81
N GLU A 508 15.79 20.11 -4.53
CA GLU A 508 14.71 21.10 -4.71
C GLU A 508 13.47 20.46 -5.36
N PHE A 509 13.64 19.52 -6.31
CA PHE A 509 12.53 18.89 -7.06
C PHE A 509 11.71 17.84 -6.26
N ALA A 510 12.05 17.57 -5.00
CA ALA A 510 11.18 16.83 -4.09
C ALA A 510 10.28 17.79 -3.29
N ILE A 511 10.89 18.81 -2.69
CA ILE A 511 10.23 19.79 -1.81
C ILE A 511 9.32 20.75 -2.63
N ASP A 512 9.70 21.08 -3.86
CA ASP A 512 8.89 21.92 -4.77
C ASP A 512 7.68 21.20 -5.41
N ARG A 513 7.39 19.94 -5.07
CA ARG A 513 6.22 19.24 -5.62
C ARG A 513 4.88 19.83 -5.18
N VAL A 514 4.84 20.51 -4.03
CA VAL A 514 3.69 21.34 -3.62
C VAL A 514 3.60 22.64 -4.44
N LYS A 515 4.76 23.18 -4.87
CA LYS A 515 4.86 24.42 -5.64
C LYS A 515 4.38 24.26 -7.08
N LEU A 516 4.57 23.13 -7.75
CA LEU A 516 4.28 23.02 -9.20
C LEU A 516 2.85 23.36 -9.68
N ILE A 517 1.81 23.28 -8.83
CA ILE A 517 0.44 23.78 -9.15
C ILE A 517 0.13 25.14 -8.51
N GLY A 518 0.76 25.48 -7.38
CA GLY A 518 0.51 26.73 -6.64
C GLY A 518 1.46 27.90 -6.93
N VAL A 519 2.67 27.66 -7.42
CA VAL A 519 3.77 28.62 -7.45
C VAL A 519 4.64 28.40 -8.69
N SER A 520 4.59 29.36 -9.61
CA SER A 520 5.63 29.56 -10.62
C SER A 520 6.02 31.03 -10.53
N THR A 521 7.21 31.30 -10.00
CA THR A 521 7.79 32.64 -9.94
C THR A 521 8.30 33.03 -11.33
N ASN A 522 7.67 34.03 -11.94
CA ASN A 522 8.13 34.57 -13.23
C ASN A 522 9.44 35.34 -13.03
N ASN A 523 10.57 34.70 -13.32
CA ASN A 523 11.82 35.35 -13.71
C ASN A 523 12.49 34.54 -14.83
N SER A 524 12.02 34.75 -16.06
CA SER A 524 12.60 34.18 -17.29
C SER A 524 12.95 35.30 -18.27
N SER A 525 14.00 36.04 -17.94
CA SER A 525 14.61 37.05 -18.80
C SER A 525 16.12 37.16 -18.50
N GLN A 526 16.94 37.11 -19.54
CA GLN A 526 18.40 37.28 -19.52
C GLN A 526 19.21 36.20 -18.78
N LEU A 527 19.44 35.09 -19.48
CA LEU A 527 20.78 34.49 -19.54
C LEU A 527 21.17 34.48 -21.03
N ASN A 528 22.06 35.39 -21.43
CA ASN A 528 22.57 35.49 -22.79
C ASN A 528 23.83 34.62 -22.96
N ASP A 529 24.16 34.31 -24.22
CA ASP A 529 25.48 33.80 -24.59
C ASP A 529 26.59 34.76 -24.14
N THR A 530 27.57 34.21 -23.43
CA THR A 530 29.00 34.48 -23.67
C THR A 530 29.79 33.22 -23.35
N ARG A 531 30.68 32.83 -24.27
CA ARG A 531 31.67 31.76 -24.10
C ARG A 531 33.07 32.37 -23.96
N ASP A 532 33.96 31.54 -23.43
CA ASP A 532 35.43 31.62 -23.53
C ASP A 532 36.14 32.73 -22.75
N GLN A 533 37.44 32.48 -22.48
CA GLN A 533 38.40 33.26 -21.67
C GLN A 533 38.17 33.17 -20.14
N ALA A 534 39.18 32.95 -19.28
CA ALA A 534 40.61 32.68 -19.51
C ALA A 534 41.17 31.70 -18.45
N ALA A 535 42.44 31.33 -18.58
CA ALA A 535 43.18 30.47 -17.64
C ALA A 535 44.20 31.26 -16.80
N GLU A 536 44.88 30.54 -15.89
CA GLU A 536 46.01 30.98 -15.04
C GLU A 536 45.68 31.94 -13.87
N GLY A 537 46.19 31.62 -12.66
CA GLY A 537 45.77 32.33 -11.44
C GLY A 537 46.40 31.92 -10.09
N GLN A 538 47.67 31.49 -10.09
CA GLN A 538 48.59 31.36 -8.93
C GLN A 538 48.18 30.59 -7.65
N GLN A 539 49.10 29.74 -7.19
CA GLN A 539 49.14 29.28 -5.79
C GLN A 539 49.71 30.37 -4.88
N GLN A 540 49.16 30.52 -3.68
CA GLN A 540 49.92 30.85 -2.47
C GLN A 540 49.21 30.23 -1.25
N GLY A 541 49.99 29.68 -0.32
CA GLY A 541 49.48 28.86 0.77
C GLY A 541 49.52 29.54 2.14
N ALA A 542 48.72 29.02 3.07
CA ALA A 542 48.88 29.21 4.49
C ALA A 542 48.84 27.82 5.16
N GLU A 543 49.91 27.44 5.85
CA GLU A 543 49.90 26.27 6.72
C GLU A 543 49.28 26.67 8.07
N GLU A 544 48.12 26.11 8.43
CA GLU A 544 47.66 26.09 9.82
C GLU A 544 47.59 24.65 10.34
N SER A 545 48.01 24.48 11.60
CA SER A 545 48.38 23.20 12.18
C SER A 545 47.19 22.32 12.54
N ILE A 546 47.19 21.07 12.10
CA ILE A 546 46.17 20.06 12.42
C ILE A 546 46.20 19.67 13.91
N PRO A 547 45.13 19.92 14.70
CA PRO A 547 44.97 19.34 16.02
C PRO A 547 44.31 17.95 15.89
N LYS A 548 44.95 16.90 16.43
CA LYS A 548 44.36 15.55 16.45
C LYS A 548 43.22 15.47 17.48
N SER A 549 41.97 15.26 17.06
CA SER A 549 40.83 15.07 17.98
C SER A 549 39.79 14.04 17.49
N ASN A 550 40.07 12.75 17.69
CA ASN A 550 39.08 11.68 17.57
C ASN A 550 38.07 11.72 18.76
N SER A 551 37.22 12.76 18.84
CA SER A 551 36.12 12.84 19.81
C SER A 551 34.93 13.76 19.44
N SER A 552 34.89 14.29 18.20
CA SER A 552 33.77 15.10 17.68
C SER A 552 32.60 14.24 17.20
N ARG A 553 32.82 13.33 16.23
CA ARG A 553 31.76 12.53 15.58
C ARG A 553 30.75 11.83 16.52
N GLN A 554 31.16 11.45 17.74
CA GLN A 554 30.28 10.81 18.72
C GLN A 554 29.45 11.78 19.60
N ARG A 555 29.72 13.08 19.51
CA ARG A 555 28.88 14.14 20.11
C ARG A 555 27.81 14.59 19.12
N ASP A 556 28.23 14.97 17.90
CA ASP A 556 27.34 15.46 16.84
C ASP A 556 26.15 14.52 16.59
N GLY A 557 26.40 13.20 16.54
CA GLY A 557 25.35 12.20 16.37
C GLY A 557 24.35 12.13 17.53
N LYS A 558 24.80 12.30 18.79
CA LYS A 558 23.90 12.29 19.97
C LYS A 558 23.02 13.53 20.03
N GLU A 559 23.54 14.68 19.63
CA GLU A 559 22.81 15.93 19.52
C GLU A 559 21.73 15.82 18.43
N TYR A 560 22.11 15.29 17.25
CA TYR A 560 21.17 15.00 16.16
C TYR A 560 20.08 13.99 16.56
N HIS A 561 20.42 12.95 17.34
CA HIS A 561 19.43 12.01 17.91
C HIS A 561 18.58 12.60 19.05
N SER A 562 18.86 13.80 19.57
CA SER A 562 17.92 14.53 20.44
C SER A 562 16.92 15.30 19.59
N VAL A 563 17.43 16.15 18.69
CA VAL A 563 16.63 16.96 17.74
C VAL A 563 15.65 16.09 16.94
N LEU A 564 16.09 14.93 16.43
CA LEU A 564 15.19 14.00 15.73
C LEU A 564 14.05 13.46 16.62
N ARG A 565 14.26 13.23 17.91
CA ARG A 565 13.22 12.73 18.82
C ARG A 565 12.27 13.83 19.27
N GLU A 566 12.79 15.04 19.47
CA GLU A 566 11.99 16.25 19.73
C GLU A 566 11.11 16.56 18.51
N ASN A 567 11.68 16.61 17.30
CA ASN A 567 10.93 16.80 16.06
C ASN A 567 9.90 15.67 15.81
N ILE A 568 10.20 14.39 16.07
CA ILE A 568 9.22 13.29 16.00
C ILE A 568 8.07 13.48 17.01
N SER A 569 8.34 14.03 18.20
CA SER A 569 7.34 14.29 19.23
C SER A 569 6.39 15.43 18.80
N ASP A 570 6.94 16.55 18.35
CA ASP A 570 6.16 17.72 17.92
C ASP A 570 5.36 17.44 16.65
N LEU A 571 5.98 16.76 15.67
CA LEU A 571 5.33 16.24 14.46
C LEU A 571 4.12 15.35 14.81
N ARG A 572 4.28 14.43 15.77
CA ARG A 572 3.17 13.59 16.25
C ARG A 572 2.09 14.41 16.94
N ALA A 573 2.44 15.42 17.73
CA ALA A 573 1.48 16.26 18.45
C ALA A 573 0.63 17.10 17.48
N GLU A 574 1.26 17.79 16.51
CA GLU A 574 0.55 18.59 15.51
C GLU A 574 -0.33 17.69 14.62
N ILE A 575 0.20 16.60 14.07
CA ILE A 575 -0.58 15.68 13.21
C ILE A 575 -1.73 15.00 13.97
N SER A 576 -1.56 14.65 15.25
CA SER A 576 -2.65 14.07 16.05
C SER A 576 -3.84 15.02 16.14
N GLY A 577 -3.58 16.32 16.37
CA GLY A 577 -4.63 17.34 16.37
C GLY A 577 -5.31 17.50 15.00
N ILE A 578 -4.55 17.37 13.91
CA ILE A 578 -5.03 17.52 12.53
C ILE A 578 -5.93 16.35 12.13
N LEU A 579 -5.48 15.10 12.34
CA LEU A 579 -6.27 13.90 12.08
C LEU A 579 -7.57 13.91 12.89
N VAL A 580 -7.49 14.24 14.19
CA VAL A 580 -8.69 14.35 15.05
C VAL A 580 -9.64 15.45 14.56
N MET A 581 -9.14 16.61 14.14
CA MET A 581 -9.96 17.71 13.59
C MET A 581 -10.66 17.29 12.29
N ALA A 582 -9.92 16.71 11.34
CA ALA A 582 -10.48 16.28 10.06
C ALA A 582 -11.53 15.17 10.25
N MET A 583 -11.22 14.15 11.06
CA MET A 583 -12.16 13.04 11.30
C MET A 583 -13.40 13.48 12.08
N SER A 584 -13.27 14.39 13.06
CA SER A 584 -14.42 14.93 13.81
C SER A 584 -15.38 15.73 12.92
N PHE A 585 -14.89 16.31 11.82
CA PHE A 585 -15.72 17.00 10.83
C PHE A 585 -16.36 16.03 9.82
N LEU A 586 -15.62 15.03 9.35
CA LEU A 586 -16.06 14.10 8.30
C LEU A 586 -16.98 12.97 8.82
N GLU A 587 -16.74 12.43 10.01
CA GLU A 587 -17.50 11.29 10.53
C GLU A 587 -19.02 11.56 10.64
N PRO A 588 -19.49 12.71 11.17
CA PRO A 588 -20.92 13.04 11.19
C PRO A 588 -21.56 13.16 9.80
N LYS A 589 -20.78 13.48 8.77
CA LYS A 589 -21.25 13.63 7.38
C LYS A 589 -21.35 12.29 6.63
N THR A 590 -20.51 11.33 7.00
CA THR A 590 -20.48 9.97 6.40
C THR A 590 -21.32 8.93 7.15
N ARG A 591 -21.84 9.26 8.34
CA ARG A 591 -22.46 8.31 9.27
C ARG A 591 -23.55 7.44 8.64
N ASP A 592 -24.44 8.04 7.85
CA ASP A 592 -25.60 7.35 7.28
C ASP A 592 -25.31 6.67 5.93
N MET A 593 -24.06 6.73 5.47
CA MET A 593 -23.57 6.08 4.24
C MET A 593 -22.97 4.68 4.51
N PHE A 594 -22.66 4.34 5.76
CA PHE A 594 -21.95 3.12 6.14
C PHE A 594 -22.59 2.41 7.33
N TYR A 595 -22.46 1.09 7.41
CA TYR A 595 -22.96 0.32 8.55
C TYR A 595 -21.91 0.28 9.67
N PHE A 596 -22.21 0.91 10.80
CA PHE A 596 -21.35 0.91 11.99
C PHE A 596 -21.59 -0.29 12.93
N THR A 597 -22.77 -0.90 12.84
CA THR A 597 -23.23 -2.01 13.69
C THR A 597 -24.08 -3.00 12.88
N GLY A 598 -24.41 -4.15 13.49
CA GLY A 598 -25.19 -5.21 12.85
C GLY A 598 -24.37 -6.08 11.88
N GLU A 599 -25.02 -7.06 11.26
CA GLU A 599 -24.35 -8.07 10.42
C GLU A 599 -23.72 -7.49 9.14
N GLN A 600 -24.30 -6.39 8.64
CA GLN A 600 -23.84 -5.69 7.43
C GLN A 600 -22.68 -4.69 7.71
N LYS A 601 -22.14 -4.64 8.93
CA LYS A 601 -21.11 -3.68 9.37
C LYS A 601 -19.95 -3.57 8.37
N THR A 602 -19.75 -2.37 7.84
CA THR A 602 -18.68 -2.01 6.89
C THR A 602 -17.54 -1.25 7.55
N THR A 603 -17.79 -0.53 8.65
CA THR A 603 -16.73 0.28 9.28
C THR A 603 -15.81 -0.59 10.16
N PRO A 604 -14.48 -0.44 10.07
CA PRO A 604 -13.56 -1.16 10.94
C PRO A 604 -13.69 -0.73 12.41
N SER A 605 -13.27 -1.60 13.32
CA SER A 605 -13.03 -1.31 14.74
C SER A 605 -11.55 -1.14 15.07
N CYS A 606 -10.62 -1.49 14.17
CA CYS A 606 -9.19 -1.33 14.40
C CYS A 606 -8.79 0.14 14.65
N PRO A 607 -8.05 0.45 15.74
CA PRO A 607 -7.47 1.76 15.96
C PRO A 607 -6.38 2.08 14.92
N VAL A 608 -6.10 3.37 14.75
CA VAL A 608 -5.09 3.89 13.82
C VAL A 608 -4.04 4.69 14.59
N GLU A 609 -2.77 4.42 14.34
CA GLU A 609 -1.61 5.11 14.93
C GLU A 609 -0.85 5.92 13.87
N LEU A 610 -0.34 7.09 14.27
CA LEU A 610 0.48 7.95 13.44
C LEU A 610 1.96 7.52 13.44
N ALA A 611 2.46 7.20 12.25
CA ALA A 611 3.84 6.81 12.01
C ALA A 611 4.56 7.80 11.07
N PRO A 612 5.83 8.14 11.34
CA PRO A 612 6.64 8.91 10.39
C PRO A 612 7.06 8.04 9.20
N ASP A 613 6.82 8.52 7.98
CA ASP A 613 7.41 7.96 6.77
C ASP A 613 8.75 8.65 6.49
N PHE A 614 9.83 7.91 6.66
CA PHE A 614 11.20 8.38 6.45
C PHE A 614 11.62 8.38 4.97
N ASN A 615 10.70 8.18 4.02
CA ASN A 615 10.96 8.35 2.59
C ASN A 615 10.89 9.83 2.18
N PRO A 616 12.00 10.47 1.74
CA PRO A 616 11.99 11.87 1.27
C PRO A 616 11.33 12.03 -0.11
N SER A 617 10.94 10.92 -0.75
CA SER A 617 10.09 10.92 -1.95
C SER A 617 8.59 10.71 -1.66
N SER A 618 8.20 10.44 -0.41
CA SER A 618 6.79 10.51 0.00
C SER A 618 6.38 11.97 0.10
N ALA A 619 5.40 12.39 -0.71
CA ALA A 619 4.87 13.75 -0.73
C ALA A 619 3.41 13.85 -0.26
N SER A 620 2.87 12.74 0.26
CA SER A 620 1.54 12.61 0.84
C SER A 620 1.56 11.53 1.93
N GLN A 621 0.52 11.54 2.75
CA GLN A 621 0.18 10.53 3.74
C GLN A 621 -0.11 9.16 3.06
N SER A 622 -0.09 8.05 3.81
CA SER A 622 -0.51 6.72 3.32
C SER A 622 -1.06 5.81 4.44
N TYR A 623 -2.03 4.94 4.15
CA TYR A 623 -2.59 3.97 5.11
C TYR A 623 -2.07 2.52 4.97
N GLU A 624 -1.81 1.85 6.09
CA GLU A 624 -1.51 0.41 6.18
C GLU A 624 -2.49 -0.33 7.11
N ASN A 625 -3.16 -1.36 6.57
CA ASN A 625 -4.10 -2.22 7.31
C ASN A 625 -3.39 -3.33 8.12
N ARG A 626 -4.13 -3.94 9.05
CA ARG A 626 -3.73 -5.08 9.89
C ARG A 626 -4.50 -6.34 9.55
N ASP A 627 -4.27 -7.37 10.36
CA ASP A 627 -5.14 -8.53 10.48
C ASP A 627 -6.52 -8.17 11.06
N ALA A 628 -7.41 -9.16 11.15
CA ALA A 628 -8.80 -9.03 11.60
C ALA A 628 -8.96 -8.96 13.13
N GLN A 629 -7.88 -9.16 13.90
CA GLN A 629 -7.89 -9.16 15.37
C GLN A 629 -7.24 -7.89 15.96
N CYS A 630 -6.51 -7.12 15.15
CA CYS A 630 -5.77 -5.92 15.58
C CYS A 630 -4.78 -6.23 16.69
N SER A 631 -4.03 -7.33 16.54
CA SER A 631 -3.16 -7.85 17.61
C SER A 631 -1.68 -7.57 17.35
N SER A 632 -0.93 -7.32 18.43
CA SER A 632 0.55 -7.37 18.44
C SER A 632 1.10 -8.81 18.37
N ASN A 633 0.26 -9.82 18.59
CA ASN A 633 0.69 -11.20 18.87
C ASN A 633 0.58 -12.14 17.66
N CYS A 634 1.26 -11.79 16.57
CA CYS A 634 1.65 -12.74 15.52
C CYS A 634 2.73 -13.74 16.02
N GLN A 635 2.46 -14.44 17.12
CA GLN A 635 3.22 -15.63 17.51
C GLN A 635 2.91 -16.79 16.54
N ARG A 636 3.77 -17.81 16.52
CA ARG A 636 3.44 -19.05 15.80
C ARG A 636 2.29 -19.75 16.51
N ASP A 637 1.41 -20.41 15.75
CA ASP A 637 0.35 -21.22 16.33
C ASP A 637 0.90 -22.53 16.96
N SER A 638 0.02 -23.33 17.55
CA SER A 638 0.39 -24.61 18.18
C SER A 638 0.92 -25.67 17.19
N ASN A 639 0.75 -25.47 15.88
CA ASN A 639 1.25 -26.34 14.82
C ASN A 639 2.62 -25.87 14.29
N GLY A 640 3.03 -24.65 14.67
CA GLY A 640 4.28 -24.02 14.23
C GLY A 640 4.11 -23.10 13.02
N ASP A 641 2.89 -22.91 12.51
CA ASP A 641 2.61 -21.97 11.43
C ASP A 641 2.87 -20.54 11.89
N ALA A 642 3.53 -19.74 11.05
CA ALA A 642 3.72 -18.33 11.36
C ALA A 642 2.52 -17.49 10.91
N CYS A 643 2.34 -16.37 11.60
CA CYS A 643 1.31 -15.39 11.32
C CYS A 643 1.84 -14.42 10.25
N PHE A 644 1.58 -14.73 8.97
CA PHE A 644 2.19 -14.03 7.84
C PHE A 644 1.40 -12.79 7.44
N THR A 645 1.93 -11.62 7.83
CA THR A 645 1.92 -10.41 7.00
C THR A 645 3.33 -10.16 6.47
N TYR A 646 3.51 -9.21 5.54
CA TYR A 646 4.82 -8.92 4.91
C TYR A 646 5.92 -8.45 5.89
N SER A 647 5.61 -8.19 7.17
CA SER A 647 6.63 -7.71 8.10
C SER A 647 6.48 -8.25 9.53
N ARG A 648 7.45 -9.10 9.89
CA ARG A 648 7.76 -9.48 11.28
C ARG A 648 8.23 -8.31 12.15
N VAL A 649 8.42 -7.12 11.54
CA VAL A 649 8.80 -5.86 12.21
C VAL A 649 7.58 -4.93 12.40
N LEU A 650 6.56 -5.02 11.55
CA LEU A 650 5.27 -4.35 11.81
C LEU A 650 4.49 -5.00 12.97
N ALA A 651 4.80 -6.27 13.29
CA ALA A 651 4.19 -7.02 14.39
C ALA A 651 4.42 -6.40 15.80
N SER A 652 5.29 -5.41 15.96
CA SER A 652 5.52 -4.72 17.25
C SER A 652 4.51 -3.62 17.59
N TYR A 653 3.36 -3.55 16.91
CA TYR A 653 2.35 -2.50 17.06
C TYR A 653 0.93 -3.07 16.90
N GLU A 654 -0.01 -2.57 17.71
CA GLU A 654 -1.40 -3.08 17.87
C GLU A 654 -2.42 -2.42 16.93
N THR A 655 -1.93 -1.62 15.98
CA THR A 655 -2.65 -0.51 15.36
C THR A 655 -2.45 -0.50 13.84
N GLY A 656 -3.49 -0.16 13.06
CA GLY A 656 -3.31 0.23 11.66
C GLY A 656 -2.46 1.50 11.57
N LYS A 657 -1.62 1.65 10.55
CA LYS A 657 -0.74 2.83 10.46
C LYS A 657 -1.29 3.87 9.50
N TYR A 658 -1.26 5.12 9.93
CA TYR A 658 -1.40 6.28 9.07
C TYR A 658 -0.01 6.93 9.02
N ASN A 659 0.68 6.71 7.91
CA ASN A 659 2.04 7.18 7.66
C ASN A 659 1.99 8.65 7.19
N VAL A 660 2.90 9.50 7.68
CA VAL A 660 3.02 10.90 7.24
C VAL A 660 4.47 11.23 6.90
N PRO A 661 4.77 11.89 5.76
CA PRO A 661 6.13 12.23 5.36
C PRO A 661 6.90 13.02 6.41
N PHE A 662 8.11 12.55 6.73
CA PHE A 662 8.96 13.13 7.77
C PHE A 662 9.81 14.31 7.26
N PHE A 663 10.42 14.17 6.08
CA PHE A 663 11.36 15.14 5.53
C PHE A 663 10.64 16.24 4.73
N LEU A 664 9.97 17.13 5.46
CA LEU A 664 9.24 18.27 4.91
C LEU A 664 9.73 19.60 5.52
N GLU A 665 10.02 20.58 4.68
CA GLU A 665 10.26 21.97 5.11
C GLU A 665 9.00 22.55 5.78
N ASN A 666 7.83 22.21 5.26
CA ASN A 666 6.54 22.62 5.78
C ASN A 666 5.58 21.43 5.85
N MET A 667 5.00 21.19 7.04
CA MET A 667 4.00 20.16 7.24
C MET A 667 2.73 20.49 6.46
N GLY A 668 2.29 19.56 5.62
CA GLY A 668 0.93 19.40 5.08
C GLY A 668 0.16 20.69 4.78
N PRO A 669 0.03 21.14 3.52
CA PRO A 669 -0.80 22.31 3.22
C PRO A 669 -2.23 22.11 3.72
N THR A 670 -2.65 22.89 4.73
CA THR A 670 -3.81 22.64 5.60
C THR A 670 -5.12 22.48 4.82
N PHE A 671 -5.21 23.18 3.68
CA PHE A 671 -6.29 23.14 2.72
C PHE A 671 -6.47 21.79 2.01
N SER A 672 -5.53 20.85 2.14
CA SER A 672 -5.57 19.52 1.51
C SER A 672 -6.10 18.42 2.44
N GLU A 673 -6.08 18.63 3.76
CA GLU A 673 -6.24 17.54 4.72
C GLU A 673 -7.62 16.90 4.70
N MET A 674 -8.71 17.65 4.46
CA MET A 674 -10.03 17.02 4.42
C MET A 674 -10.17 15.97 3.32
N SER A 675 -9.53 16.13 2.15
CA SER A 675 -9.60 15.12 1.09
C SER A 675 -8.57 14.00 1.29
N VAL A 676 -7.37 14.30 1.81
CA VAL A 676 -6.37 13.26 2.13
C VAL A 676 -6.85 12.36 3.27
N ASN A 677 -7.41 12.90 4.35
CA ASN A 677 -7.94 12.09 5.44
C ASN A 677 -9.19 11.30 5.01
N ALA A 678 -10.01 11.83 4.08
CA ALA A 678 -11.07 11.07 3.44
C ALA A 678 -10.54 9.90 2.59
N HIS A 679 -9.37 10.06 1.95
CA HIS A 679 -8.70 9.04 1.14
C HIS A 679 -8.01 7.95 1.98
N GLU A 680 -7.22 8.32 2.98
CA GLU A 680 -6.42 7.40 3.79
C GLU A 680 -7.24 6.75 4.92
N ALA A 681 -8.01 7.55 5.65
CA ALA A 681 -8.78 7.09 6.79
C ALA A 681 -10.20 6.72 6.34
N ARG A 682 -11.22 7.50 6.75
CA ARG A 682 -12.63 7.22 6.42
C ARG A 682 -13.21 8.36 5.59
N PRO A 683 -13.94 8.07 4.49
CA PRO A 683 -14.46 6.74 4.11
C PRO A 683 -13.54 5.90 3.21
N GLY A 684 -12.28 6.30 2.99
CA GLY A 684 -11.30 5.66 2.11
C GLY A 684 -10.62 4.39 2.64
N HIS A 685 -9.29 4.33 2.61
CA HIS A 685 -8.50 3.10 2.77
C HIS A 685 -8.67 2.40 4.12
N HIS A 686 -8.90 3.09 5.26
CA HIS A 686 -9.24 2.44 6.53
C HIS A 686 -10.54 1.65 6.39
N THR A 687 -11.60 2.31 5.93
CA THR A 687 -12.90 1.66 5.68
C THR A 687 -12.78 0.52 4.66
N GLN A 688 -12.01 0.72 3.59
CA GLN A 688 -11.83 -0.27 2.53
C GLN A 688 -11.05 -1.49 2.98
N ALA A 689 -9.79 -1.31 3.41
CA ALA A 689 -8.86 -2.39 3.61
C ALA A 689 -9.06 -3.06 4.97
N GLN A 690 -9.20 -2.27 6.04
CA GLN A 690 -9.40 -2.82 7.38
C GLN A 690 -10.84 -3.32 7.56
N GLY A 691 -11.84 -2.60 7.02
CA GLY A 691 -13.24 -3.05 7.04
C GLY A 691 -13.44 -4.37 6.28
N PHE A 692 -12.79 -4.55 5.13
CA PHE A 692 -12.78 -5.83 4.43
C PHE A 692 -12.12 -6.94 5.27
N VAL A 693 -10.93 -6.69 5.83
CA VAL A 693 -10.21 -7.72 6.60
C VAL A 693 -10.98 -8.17 7.83
N GLU A 694 -11.54 -7.24 8.62
CA GLU A 694 -12.35 -7.57 9.80
C GLU A 694 -13.67 -8.28 9.46
N HIS A 695 -14.41 -7.79 8.45
CA HIS A 695 -15.82 -8.14 8.30
C HIS A 695 -16.12 -9.05 7.11
N PHE A 696 -15.31 -9.03 6.05
CA PHE A 696 -15.66 -9.59 4.73
C PHE A 696 -14.65 -10.58 4.14
N THR A 697 -13.55 -10.88 4.84
CA THR A 697 -12.59 -11.93 4.46
C THR A 697 -13.28 -13.28 4.21
N ASP A 698 -12.90 -13.93 3.11
CA ASP A 698 -13.43 -15.23 2.67
C ASP A 698 -13.13 -16.36 3.67
N LYS A 699 -14.14 -16.75 4.46
CA LYS A 699 -14.04 -17.82 5.47
C LYS A 699 -13.92 -19.23 4.88
N CYS A 700 -14.20 -19.43 3.60
CA CYS A 700 -14.27 -20.78 3.01
C CYS A 700 -12.89 -21.40 2.71
N GLY A 701 -11.83 -20.60 2.64
CA GLY A 701 -10.48 -21.09 2.38
C GLY A 701 -10.31 -21.77 1.01
N GLY A 702 -9.33 -22.67 0.93
CA GLY A 702 -8.99 -23.40 -0.31
C GLY A 702 -8.45 -22.49 -1.42
N VAL A 703 -8.34 -23.05 -2.63
CA VAL A 703 -7.68 -22.37 -3.77
C VAL A 703 -8.36 -21.07 -4.22
N ILE A 704 -9.67 -20.93 -4.03
CA ILE A 704 -10.37 -19.66 -4.28
C ILE A 704 -9.95 -18.57 -3.28
N SER A 705 -9.72 -18.91 -2.01
CA SER A 705 -9.19 -17.96 -1.02
C SER A 705 -7.74 -17.58 -1.34
N TRP A 706 -6.94 -18.51 -1.88
CA TRP A 706 -5.59 -18.22 -2.37
C TRP A 706 -5.60 -17.23 -3.56
N ILE A 707 -6.31 -17.54 -4.66
CA ILE A 707 -6.27 -16.69 -5.86
C ILE A 707 -6.88 -15.29 -5.61
N ASN A 708 -7.87 -15.19 -4.71
CA ASN A 708 -8.45 -13.91 -4.28
C ASN A 708 -7.44 -13.00 -3.56
N GLN A 709 -6.37 -13.55 -2.98
CA GLN A 709 -5.32 -12.80 -2.28
C GLN A 709 -4.04 -12.66 -3.12
N ALA A 710 -3.71 -13.65 -3.96
CA ALA A 710 -2.55 -13.60 -4.86
C ALA A 710 -2.69 -12.57 -5.99
N ALA A 711 -3.92 -12.09 -6.27
CA ALA A 711 -4.23 -11.15 -7.33
C ALA A 711 -4.87 -9.84 -6.81
N PRO A 712 -4.18 -9.00 -6.02
CA PRO A 712 -4.72 -7.72 -5.57
C PRO A 712 -4.87 -6.72 -6.73
N SER A 713 -6.04 -6.09 -6.82
CA SER A 713 -6.36 -5.01 -7.75
C SER A 713 -6.04 -3.64 -7.12
N LEU A 714 -5.02 -2.95 -7.67
CA LEU A 714 -4.70 -1.58 -7.29
C LEU A 714 -5.78 -0.58 -7.76
N ALA A 715 -6.32 -0.79 -8.97
CA ALA A 715 -7.47 -0.03 -9.48
C ALA A 715 -8.63 0.06 -8.48
N PHE A 716 -8.88 -1.02 -7.73
CA PHE A 716 -9.91 -1.03 -6.69
C PHE A 716 -9.54 -0.19 -5.48
N SER A 717 -8.37 -0.42 -4.88
CA SER A 717 -8.01 0.25 -3.62
C SER A 717 -7.80 1.75 -3.80
N GLU A 718 -7.07 2.16 -4.85
CA GLU A 718 -6.79 3.56 -5.17
C GLU A 718 -8.04 4.27 -5.74
N GLY A 719 -8.80 3.56 -6.57
CA GLY A 719 -10.10 4.02 -7.08
C GLY A 719 -11.13 4.21 -5.96
N TRP A 720 -11.14 3.38 -4.94
CA TRP A 720 -11.97 3.58 -3.74
C TRP A 720 -11.55 4.82 -2.95
N GLY A 721 -10.25 5.05 -2.75
CA GLY A 721 -9.76 6.26 -2.08
C GLY A 721 -10.18 7.54 -2.83
N LEU A 722 -10.08 7.54 -4.17
CA LEU A 722 -10.58 8.63 -5.01
C LEU A 722 -12.12 8.76 -4.95
N TYR A 723 -12.86 7.65 -4.91
CA TYR A 723 -14.31 7.65 -4.76
C TYR A 723 -14.73 8.22 -3.39
N ALA A 724 -14.03 7.88 -2.31
CA ALA A 724 -14.26 8.43 -0.97
C ALA A 724 -14.12 9.96 -0.94
N GLU A 725 -13.15 10.53 -1.66
CA GLU A 725 -13.04 11.99 -1.84
C GLU A 725 -14.19 12.58 -2.66
N MET A 726 -14.67 11.90 -3.71
CA MET A 726 -15.82 12.36 -4.48
C MET A 726 -17.12 12.32 -3.66
N LEU A 727 -17.33 11.27 -2.86
CA LEU A 727 -18.45 11.11 -1.94
C LEU A 727 -18.49 12.26 -0.90
N ILE A 728 -17.33 12.62 -0.31
CA ILE A 728 -17.22 13.82 0.55
C ILE A 728 -17.48 15.12 -0.23
N ALA A 729 -17.10 15.20 -1.51
CA ALA A 729 -17.16 16.42 -2.30
C ALA A 729 -18.51 16.70 -3.00
N GLU A 730 -19.27 15.65 -3.34
CA GLU A 730 -20.47 15.73 -4.18
C GLU A 730 -21.74 15.26 -3.42
N ASP A 731 -21.62 14.31 -2.49
CA ASP A 731 -22.75 13.76 -1.71
C ASP A 731 -22.89 14.33 -0.28
N THR A 732 -22.05 15.30 0.11
CA THR A 732 -22.15 16.01 1.41
C THR A 732 -21.98 17.52 1.30
N ASP A 733 -22.41 18.26 2.32
CA ASP A 733 -22.19 19.70 2.48
C ASP A 733 -20.78 20.05 3.02
N SER A 734 -19.87 19.07 3.17
CA SER A 734 -18.53 19.23 3.77
C SER A 734 -17.71 20.42 3.23
N TYR A 735 -17.88 20.78 1.97
CA TYR A 735 -17.14 21.87 1.31
C TYR A 735 -17.97 23.14 1.03
N GLN A 736 -19.20 23.25 1.55
CA GLN A 736 -20.09 24.37 1.25
C GLN A 736 -19.47 25.71 1.70
N ASP A 737 -19.11 25.82 2.98
CA ASP A 737 -18.52 27.03 3.57
C ASP A 737 -16.98 26.95 3.68
N GLN A 738 -16.39 25.81 3.31
CA GLN A 738 -14.96 25.50 3.47
C GLN A 738 -14.17 25.68 2.16
N LEU A 739 -14.16 26.91 1.62
CA LEU A 739 -13.62 27.21 0.28
C LEU A 739 -12.17 26.75 0.06
N TRP A 740 -11.30 26.84 1.08
CA TRP A 740 -9.92 26.33 0.98
C TRP A 740 -9.86 24.80 0.90
N GLN A 741 -10.64 24.10 1.71
CA GLN A 741 -10.69 22.63 1.71
C GLN A 741 -11.30 22.11 0.39
N ARG A 742 -12.27 22.84 -0.17
CA ARG A 742 -12.79 22.61 -1.53
C ARG A 742 -11.70 22.74 -2.59
N TYR A 743 -10.77 23.69 -2.44
CA TYR A 743 -9.62 23.80 -3.33
C TYR A 743 -8.67 22.58 -3.17
N GLY A 744 -8.47 22.05 -1.97
CA GLY A 744 -7.73 20.81 -1.76
C GLY A 744 -8.27 19.63 -2.58
N ALA A 745 -9.57 19.36 -2.46
CA ALA A 745 -10.24 18.31 -3.22
C ALA A 745 -10.12 18.52 -4.75
N LEU A 746 -10.35 19.76 -5.23
CA LEU A 746 -10.22 20.09 -6.66
C LEU A 746 -8.76 19.99 -7.16
N LYS A 747 -7.77 20.44 -6.37
CA LYS A 747 -6.32 20.26 -6.64
C LYS A 747 -5.99 18.78 -6.80
N TRP A 748 -6.47 17.93 -5.89
CA TRP A 748 -6.16 16.50 -5.89
C TRP A 748 -6.85 15.72 -7.01
N ARG A 749 -8.08 16.09 -7.37
CA ARG A 749 -8.78 15.60 -8.59
C ARG A 749 -8.04 16.03 -9.86
N LEU A 750 -7.59 17.28 -9.92
CA LEU A 750 -6.77 17.79 -11.03
C LEU A 750 -5.42 17.07 -11.12
N TRP A 751 -4.75 16.81 -9.98
CA TRP A 751 -3.47 16.10 -9.95
C TRP A 751 -3.58 14.69 -10.53
N ARG A 752 -4.62 13.93 -10.17
CA ARG A 752 -4.91 12.62 -10.76
C ARG A 752 -5.31 12.71 -12.23
N ALA A 753 -6.12 13.69 -12.63
CA ALA A 753 -6.41 13.95 -14.04
C ALA A 753 -5.13 14.23 -14.86
N LEU A 754 -4.19 15.01 -14.31
CA LEU A 754 -2.90 15.30 -14.93
C LEU A 754 -2.00 14.06 -15.02
N ARG A 755 -2.02 13.15 -14.04
CA ARG A 755 -1.31 11.85 -14.11
C ARG A 755 -1.74 11.05 -15.34
N LEU A 756 -3.04 10.92 -15.62
CA LEU A 756 -3.54 10.18 -16.79
C LEU A 756 -3.03 10.77 -18.12
N VAL A 757 -2.92 12.11 -18.21
CA VAL A 757 -2.36 12.80 -19.39
C VAL A 757 -0.84 12.65 -19.49
N LEU A 758 -0.14 12.66 -18.35
CA LEU A 758 1.31 12.50 -18.27
C LEU A 758 1.74 11.08 -18.62
N ASP A 759 1.20 10.07 -17.93
CA ASP A 759 1.65 8.68 -17.99
C ASP A 759 1.46 8.09 -19.40
N ALA A 760 0.21 8.09 -19.90
CA ALA A 760 -0.08 7.70 -21.27
C ALA A 760 0.64 8.62 -22.29
N GLY A 761 0.84 9.89 -21.96
CA GLY A 761 1.60 10.84 -22.78
C GLY A 761 3.06 10.40 -23.01
N LEU A 762 3.78 10.15 -21.92
CA LEU A 762 5.20 9.77 -21.89
C LEU A 762 5.41 8.35 -22.45
N HIS A 763 4.51 7.41 -22.11
CA HIS A 763 4.69 6.00 -22.42
C HIS A 763 4.03 5.51 -23.72
N SER A 764 3.06 6.25 -24.29
CA SER A 764 2.39 5.86 -25.55
C SER A 764 2.32 6.95 -26.64
N LYS A 765 2.49 8.24 -26.30
CA LYS A 765 2.33 9.36 -27.27
C LYS A 765 3.61 10.15 -27.56
N GLY A 766 4.74 9.74 -26.99
CA GLY A 766 6.04 10.38 -27.23
C GLY A 766 6.19 11.77 -26.63
N MET A 767 5.41 12.10 -25.59
CA MET A 767 5.59 13.33 -24.83
C MET A 767 7.01 13.38 -24.25
N SER A 768 7.72 14.49 -24.44
CA SER A 768 9.00 14.71 -23.76
C SER A 768 8.80 15.13 -22.30
N ARG A 769 9.79 14.90 -21.44
CA ARG A 769 9.77 15.40 -20.05
C ARG A 769 9.50 16.90 -19.96
N ARG A 770 10.00 17.68 -20.93
CA ARG A 770 9.78 19.14 -21.00
C ARG A 770 8.31 19.49 -21.23
N GLU A 771 7.62 18.74 -22.08
CA GLU A 771 6.18 18.94 -22.31
C GLU A 771 5.35 18.50 -21.10
N GLY A 772 5.73 17.41 -20.42
CA GLY A 772 5.12 16.98 -19.17
C GLY A 772 5.27 18.02 -18.05
N LEU A 773 6.47 18.57 -17.85
CA LEU A 773 6.71 19.66 -16.90
C LEU A 773 5.95 20.94 -17.31
N SER A 774 5.84 21.26 -18.60
CA SER A 774 5.04 22.40 -19.05
C SER A 774 3.53 22.17 -18.95
N LEU A 775 3.06 20.91 -18.96
CA LEU A 775 1.66 20.50 -18.70
C LEU A 775 1.31 20.72 -17.23
N LEU A 776 2.22 20.43 -16.30
CA LEU A 776 2.07 20.74 -14.87
C LEU A 776 2.10 22.27 -14.62
N ALA A 777 3.04 23.00 -15.23
CA ALA A 777 3.25 24.43 -14.95
C ALA A 777 2.22 25.39 -15.63
N LYS A 778 1.56 24.96 -16.72
CA LYS A 778 0.63 25.81 -17.51
C LYS A 778 -0.52 24.99 -18.11
N ARG A 779 -1.79 25.32 -17.80
CA ARG A 779 -2.98 25.21 -18.72
C ARG A 779 -4.02 26.29 -18.36
N PRO A 780 -4.79 26.76 -19.36
CA PRO A 780 -6.21 26.38 -19.44
C PRO A 780 -6.64 25.92 -20.85
N ILE A 781 -7.46 24.87 -20.93
CA ILE A 781 -8.24 24.48 -22.12
C ILE A 781 -9.64 24.00 -21.63
N ILE A 782 -10.66 24.03 -22.50
CA ILE A 782 -12.05 23.68 -22.16
C ILE A 782 -12.65 22.77 -23.26
N LYS A 783 -13.34 21.70 -22.85
CA LYS A 783 -14.40 21.05 -23.62
C LYS A 783 -15.34 20.30 -22.65
N LYS A 784 -16.66 20.25 -22.95
CA LYS A 784 -17.67 19.54 -22.13
C LYS A 784 -17.77 18.05 -22.51
N LEU A 785 -18.21 17.21 -21.57
CA LEU A 785 -18.75 15.87 -21.81
C LEU A 785 -20.14 15.66 -21.17
N SER A 786 -20.69 14.44 -21.24
CA SER A 786 -22.13 14.18 -21.39
C SER A 786 -22.79 13.26 -20.33
N HIS A 787 -24.06 13.53 -20.03
CA HIS A 787 -24.87 13.05 -18.89
C HIS A 787 -25.28 11.55 -18.81
N PHE A 788 -24.66 10.62 -19.53
CA PHE A 788 -25.34 9.37 -19.94
C PHE A 788 -25.77 8.37 -18.82
N TYR A 789 -25.24 8.44 -17.59
CA TYR A 789 -25.42 7.38 -16.57
C TYR A 789 -26.39 7.68 -15.41
N GLN A 790 -26.93 8.91 -15.29
CA GLN A 790 -27.64 9.34 -14.06
C GLN A 790 -29.03 8.70 -13.81
N GLU A 791 -29.65 8.06 -14.81
CA GLU A 791 -31.02 7.54 -14.69
C GLU A 791 -31.13 6.22 -13.93
N LYS A 792 -30.28 5.22 -14.23
CA LYS A 792 -30.37 3.88 -13.61
C LYS A 792 -29.84 3.83 -12.17
N MET A 793 -28.95 4.73 -11.79
CA MET A 793 -28.39 4.76 -10.42
C MET A 793 -29.38 5.23 -9.35
N LYS A 794 -30.57 5.71 -9.71
CA LYS A 794 -31.62 6.15 -8.77
C LYS A 794 -32.17 5.01 -7.86
N ALA A 795 -31.84 3.76 -8.16
CA ALA A 795 -32.18 2.58 -7.34
C ALA A 795 -31.07 2.19 -6.33
N PHE A 796 -29.90 2.83 -6.39
CA PHE A 796 -28.75 2.57 -5.52
C PHE A 796 -28.76 3.56 -4.33
N GLY A 797 -28.93 3.04 -3.12
CA GLY A 797 -28.97 3.84 -1.90
C GLY A 797 -27.55 4.15 -1.34
N PRO A 798 -27.40 5.15 -0.45
CA PRO A 798 -26.09 5.51 0.10
C PRO A 798 -25.33 4.34 0.73
N THR A 799 -26.05 3.46 1.43
CA THR A 799 -25.51 2.27 2.12
C THR A 799 -25.19 1.11 1.19
N ASP A 800 -25.60 1.14 -0.09
CA ASP A 800 -25.31 0.07 -1.05
C ASP A 800 -23.85 0.07 -1.51
N THR A 801 -23.14 1.18 -1.29
CA THR A 801 -21.66 1.25 -1.34
C THR A 801 -21.00 0.15 -0.49
N GLY A 802 -21.66 -0.31 0.57
CA GLY A 802 -21.24 -1.44 1.39
C GLY A 802 -21.14 -2.78 0.65
N GLN A 803 -21.85 -2.99 -0.46
CA GLN A 803 -21.69 -4.21 -1.27
C GLN A 803 -20.37 -4.21 -2.04
N ILE A 804 -19.91 -3.04 -2.50
CA ILE A 804 -18.61 -2.88 -3.15
C ILE A 804 -17.48 -3.21 -2.15
N LEU A 805 -17.62 -2.74 -0.90
CA LEU A 805 -16.70 -3.08 0.20
C LEU A 805 -16.67 -4.57 0.53
N LYS A 806 -17.81 -5.28 0.50
CA LYS A 806 -17.89 -6.73 0.75
C LYS A 806 -17.09 -7.56 -0.23
N GLN A 807 -17.00 -7.14 -1.49
CA GLN A 807 -16.19 -7.85 -2.48
C GLN A 807 -14.68 -7.69 -2.24
N GLY A 808 -14.27 -6.61 -1.59
CA GLY A 808 -12.85 -6.26 -1.41
C GLY A 808 -12.12 -6.10 -2.74
N SER A 809 -10.79 -6.23 -2.69
CA SER A 809 -9.96 -6.07 -3.90
C SER A 809 -10.32 -7.12 -4.96
N ALA A 810 -10.67 -6.65 -6.16
CA ALA A 810 -11.10 -7.43 -7.32
C ALA A 810 -10.90 -6.64 -8.63
N PRO A 811 -10.85 -7.29 -9.81
CA PRO A 811 -10.78 -6.62 -11.10
C PRO A 811 -12.06 -5.82 -11.39
N MET A 812 -11.94 -4.68 -12.08
CA MET A 812 -13.09 -3.81 -12.39
C MET A 812 -14.19 -4.53 -13.18
N SER A 813 -13.85 -5.46 -14.07
CA SER A 813 -14.81 -6.26 -14.85
C SER A 813 -15.73 -7.13 -13.97
N PHE A 814 -15.21 -7.70 -12.88
CA PHE A 814 -16.03 -8.41 -11.88
C PHE A 814 -16.91 -7.43 -11.10
N LEU A 815 -16.38 -6.29 -10.68
CA LEU A 815 -17.14 -5.34 -9.88
C LEU A 815 -18.27 -4.67 -10.68
N GLU A 816 -18.03 -4.30 -11.94
CA GLU A 816 -19.06 -3.72 -12.80
C GLU A 816 -20.20 -4.73 -13.08
N SER A 817 -19.87 -5.99 -13.34
CA SER A 817 -20.88 -7.05 -13.53
C SER A 817 -21.62 -7.40 -12.24
N HIS A 818 -20.92 -7.47 -11.09
CA HIS A 818 -21.53 -7.69 -9.78
C HIS A 818 -22.48 -6.54 -9.38
N ILE A 819 -22.10 -5.28 -9.61
CA ILE A 819 -22.95 -4.11 -9.30
C ILE A 819 -24.21 -4.11 -10.18
N LYS A 820 -24.10 -4.44 -11.47
CA LYS A 820 -25.28 -4.59 -12.36
C LYS A 820 -26.24 -5.66 -11.83
N GLN A 821 -25.72 -6.84 -11.52
CA GLN A 821 -26.50 -7.95 -10.95
C GLN A 821 -27.12 -7.58 -9.60
N PHE A 822 -26.40 -6.84 -8.73
CA PHE A 822 -26.96 -6.38 -7.46
C PHE A 822 -28.11 -5.38 -7.65
N VAL A 823 -28.00 -4.45 -8.60
CA VAL A 823 -29.09 -3.52 -8.94
C VAL A 823 -30.29 -4.25 -9.53
N GLU A 824 -30.06 -5.23 -10.42
CA GLU A 824 -31.10 -6.09 -10.98
C GLU A 824 -31.80 -6.90 -9.88
N CYS A 825 -31.04 -7.53 -8.98
CA CYS A 825 -31.57 -8.24 -7.81
C CYS A 825 -32.32 -7.32 -6.83
N LYS A 826 -31.94 -6.04 -6.68
CA LYS A 826 -32.70 -5.08 -5.86
C LYS A 826 -34.04 -4.70 -6.48
N LEU A 827 -34.10 -4.62 -7.80
CA LEU A 827 -35.33 -4.32 -8.53
C LEU A 827 -36.26 -5.54 -8.60
N GLU A 828 -35.70 -6.74 -8.77
CA GLU A 828 -36.44 -8.00 -8.87
C GLU A 828 -35.84 -9.10 -7.96
N PRO A 829 -36.04 -9.04 -6.62
CA PRO A 829 -35.44 -9.98 -5.64
C PRO A 829 -35.85 -11.46 -5.75
N LYS A 830 -36.62 -11.83 -6.78
CA LYS A 830 -37.14 -13.19 -7.02
C LYS A 830 -36.44 -13.90 -8.20
N ILE A 831 -35.48 -13.24 -8.85
CA ILE A 831 -34.60 -13.90 -9.82
C ILE A 831 -33.72 -14.91 -9.05
N PRO A 832 -33.67 -16.20 -9.44
CA PRO A 832 -32.86 -17.20 -8.72
C PRO A 832 -31.38 -16.82 -8.62
N GLY A 833 -30.76 -17.04 -7.46
CA GLY A 833 -29.39 -16.61 -7.18
C GLY A 833 -29.28 -15.20 -6.60
N CYS A 834 -30.36 -14.41 -6.58
CA CYS A 834 -30.35 -13.09 -5.96
C CYS A 834 -30.27 -13.15 -4.43
N GLU A 835 -30.74 -14.22 -3.79
CA GLU A 835 -30.54 -14.46 -2.36
C GLU A 835 -29.05 -14.44 -1.98
N LEU A 836 -28.17 -15.05 -2.79
CA LEU A 836 -26.71 -15.04 -2.58
C LEU A 836 -26.04 -13.69 -2.88
N ILE A 837 -26.73 -12.78 -3.59
CA ILE A 837 -26.21 -11.46 -4.01
C ILE A 837 -26.67 -10.36 -3.05
N LEU A 838 -27.90 -10.46 -2.54
CA LEU A 838 -28.48 -9.52 -1.57
C LEU A 838 -28.01 -9.83 -0.15
N GLU A 839 -28.03 -11.12 0.25
CA GLU A 839 -27.72 -11.58 1.60
C GLU A 839 -26.68 -12.72 1.60
N PRO A 840 -25.38 -12.40 1.41
CA PRO A 840 -24.30 -13.36 1.60
C PRO A 840 -24.19 -13.78 3.08
N THR A 841 -24.91 -14.83 3.46
CA THR A 841 -25.05 -15.26 4.86
C THR A 841 -23.70 -15.56 5.51
N LYS A 842 -23.39 -14.89 6.62
CA LYS A 842 -22.38 -15.41 7.55
C LYS A 842 -22.96 -16.64 8.25
N THR A 843 -22.29 -17.77 8.09
CA THR A 843 -22.35 -18.83 9.09
C THR A 843 -21.58 -18.38 10.33
N GLU A 844 -22.25 -18.47 11.48
CA GLU A 844 -21.58 -18.88 12.71
C GLU A 844 -21.18 -20.35 12.51
N SER A 845 -19.89 -20.64 12.70
CA SER A 845 -19.37 -22.01 12.63
C SER A 845 -18.53 -22.26 13.87
N ASN A 846 -19.10 -22.99 14.83
CA ASN A 846 -18.35 -23.59 15.94
C ASN A 846 -17.51 -24.78 15.43
N LEU A 847 -16.56 -24.47 14.54
CA LEU A 847 -15.63 -25.41 13.93
C LEU A 847 -14.21 -24.88 14.11
N ASP A 848 -13.42 -25.60 14.93
CA ASP A 848 -11.98 -25.39 15.11
C ASP A 848 -11.18 -25.82 13.86
N HIS A 849 -11.53 -25.25 12.70
CA HIS A 849 -10.73 -25.32 11.49
C HIS A 849 -9.92 -24.05 11.36
N LYS A 850 -8.93 -23.93 12.25
CA LYS A 850 -7.79 -23.01 12.15
C LYS A 850 -6.96 -23.36 10.91
N ILE A 851 -7.43 -22.93 9.75
CA ILE A 851 -6.57 -22.73 8.59
C ILE A 851 -5.91 -21.37 8.81
N SER A 852 -4.58 -21.39 9.01
CA SER A 852 -3.73 -20.21 9.02
C SER A 852 -3.72 -19.58 7.61
N VAL A 853 -4.71 -18.73 7.33
CA VAL A 853 -4.76 -17.99 6.06
C VAL A 853 -3.64 -16.96 6.07
N GLN A 854 -2.48 -17.35 5.54
CA GLN A 854 -1.35 -16.46 5.27
C GLN A 854 -1.86 -15.26 4.47
N SER A 855 -1.62 -14.03 4.89
CA SER A 855 -2.07 -12.87 4.12
C SER A 855 -1.06 -12.57 3.00
N TYR A 856 -1.50 -12.70 1.75
CA TYR A 856 -0.64 -12.54 0.57
C TYR A 856 -0.42 -11.06 0.23
N ASN A 857 0.24 -10.34 1.14
CA ASN A 857 0.90 -9.08 0.77
C ASN A 857 2.14 -9.42 -0.07
N TRP A 858 1.94 -9.56 -1.39
CA TRP A 858 3.02 -9.48 -2.37
C TRP A 858 3.79 -8.16 -2.15
N PRO A 859 5.13 -8.10 -2.31
CA PRO A 859 5.97 -6.96 -1.91
C PRO A 859 5.72 -5.60 -2.58
N TYR A 860 4.64 -5.41 -3.35
CA TYR A 860 4.27 -4.10 -3.90
C TYR A 860 3.57 -3.25 -2.82
N PRO A 861 4.20 -2.20 -2.26
CA PRO A 861 3.55 -1.27 -1.34
C PRO A 861 2.31 -0.63 -1.99
N LYS A 862 1.18 -0.67 -1.27
CA LYS A 862 -0.05 0.08 -1.59
C LYS A 862 0.26 1.57 -1.50
N ARG A 863 0.41 2.24 -2.64
CA ARG A 863 0.74 3.66 -2.76
C ARG A 863 0.22 4.22 -4.09
N HIS A 864 -0.92 4.88 -4.11
CA HIS A 864 -1.24 6.04 -4.94
C HIS A 864 -0.97 6.00 -6.45
N TYR A 865 -1.21 4.86 -7.11
CA TYR A 865 -1.31 4.75 -8.57
C TYR A 865 -2.51 3.84 -8.90
N VAL A 866 -3.62 4.35 -9.46
CA VAL A 866 -3.71 5.35 -10.54
C VAL A 866 -4.52 6.60 -10.14
#